data_AF-Q3JW47-F1
#
_entry.id   AF-Q3JW47-F1
#
_cell.length_a   1.000
_cell.length_b   1.000
_cell.length_c   1.000
_cell.angle_alpha   90.00
_cell.angle_beta   90.00
_cell.angle_gamma   90.00
#
_symmetry.space_group_name_H-M   'P 1'
#
loop_
_entity.id
_entity.type
_entity.pdbx_description
1 polymer ?
#
loop_
_entity_poly.entity_id
_entity_poly.type
_entity_poly.pdbx_seq_one_letter_code
_entity_poly.pdbx_strand_id
1 'polypeptide(L)'
;MLSLTQRVLTYSFIDRPPVNPRAIGTSSADAALLAQIDALLASAAASFKARAYDAALDDYFACESLIYSHLDAQWNPDLGGRLRSRLPRDAALFDSLLSATSQWLNVLPVPAPASPVRPATPPPAQALAGVAALRGAGLAPVSPNPAATAQALSDMQLASLYTSQGNSAASSVAVTRAKAVDAAVVGAFSPPQMPNPSALPAANPNAAPSTTPGFHPAPGVMPPRGIDLAPAALTPLKIQPMPKLPIALLAQKQVGLLTGSGAQTAVKAIQWAASGAPDIASIKTILYAPHASAAALPDALTNANSLWERSVLLPHDYFYTIPLAIAHCYQALGDYANAETYYLQAAGYAYLNTATEGPYIWVALAQLYRAWGDSLYLQGDRAGATNAYGKVVTPGSPAAPATALYQLAGLATAAKRATALLPQLATLAQTGTGGVTADDVAIATVLLEVYAKLVQIGAGLDYWGNYAAAVPIWSFSYLQQVAINFAQLAQQAENQVVNFWNQADQAKLTRTELANQVSQASGQINAAQQQLAVAQAQAQAYQAGVALAQTRATNAAKNAQEYGSLNSQVIVIQATGQQVSGGDDGDYNGVSAMANQYLSGQRISGDSATVAAATNLAANRLSQQFQIDSMNRTTAEMQQALAQAQAQLAAANAQVSAAGANLAVAQLNAQAAAQTLGVFDADTFTPQVWKAMGNFVDQIYERYMNMALRAAKLMQQAYNFENDVSVSFIKASYQGVVDGLLAADALMADIQSFTDDLVNAKRGKKQYLKQSISLASRYGYLFETQLRKTGTMTFETTLDDFDSAYPGTYQGRIRRVLVSVQGIVPPTGISGTLGNEGISFYRLPADVATPAAPSKVRVQSAETQVISDYDPVQDAVLAPPPENQTGIFEGAGVASSWTLSLPPALNDINYGTLTDVVLTFLYEARFDPRLVQPVLAQLASRPGFYNRERAIPLAWLYPDLFYGFVSTGTLTLNLSAADFPIDQTAPAVTAVSLLVAMKPGTPASNVTIALAAPGKGALSGVTDATGAISSQSAGSAWAGAVGGAALGDWTLTLGAAANPSLAPGGKLDLSPLINLVLVIDYAFKPRG
;
A
#
# COMPACT_ATOMS: atom_id res chain seq x y z
N MET A 1 23.11 6.49 19.77
CA MET A 1 22.06 7.19 19.00
C MET A 1 21.62 6.26 17.89
N LEU A 2 20.33 6.23 17.55
CA LEU A 2 19.81 5.48 16.39
C LEU A 2 20.46 6.01 15.10
N SER A 3 20.71 5.14 14.12
CA SER A 3 21.14 5.56 12.79
C SER A 3 20.06 6.41 12.11
N LEU A 4 20.41 7.20 11.07
CA LEU A 4 19.42 7.92 10.26
C LEU A 4 18.35 6.98 9.72
N THR A 5 18.74 5.82 9.17
CA THR A 5 17.81 4.78 8.71
C THR A 5 16.87 4.33 9.82
N GLN A 6 17.38 4.03 11.02
CA GLN A 6 16.55 3.65 12.15
C GLN A 6 15.57 4.77 12.53
N ARG A 7 16.03 6.03 12.57
CA ARG A 7 15.18 7.18 12.88
C ARG A 7 14.05 7.35 11.86
N VAL A 8 14.35 7.24 10.57
CA VAL A 8 13.35 7.29 9.49
C VAL A 8 12.32 6.15 9.62
N LEU A 9 12.76 4.93 9.92
CA LEU A 9 11.87 3.77 10.04
C LEU A 9 10.97 3.81 11.28
N THR A 10 11.44 4.41 12.38
CA THR A 10 10.69 4.49 13.63
C THR A 10 9.88 5.80 13.78
N TYR A 11 10.09 6.78 12.90
CA TYR A 11 9.37 8.04 12.95
C TYR A 11 7.90 7.83 12.56
N SER A 12 7.00 8.15 13.49
CA SER A 12 5.55 8.13 13.24
C SER A 12 4.98 9.52 13.48
N PHE A 13 4.31 10.07 12.47
CA PHE A 13 3.53 11.30 12.58
C PHE A 13 2.04 11.02 12.87
N ILE A 14 1.61 9.76 12.75
CA ILE A 14 0.21 9.31 12.84
C ILE A 14 -0.12 8.77 14.24
N ASP A 15 0.87 8.19 14.94
CA ASP A 15 0.71 7.65 16.29
C ASP A 15 0.89 8.72 17.38
N ARG A 16 -0.02 9.68 17.43
CA ARG A 16 -0.06 10.64 18.55
C ARG A 16 -1.11 10.21 19.59
N PRO A 17 -0.75 10.10 20.87
CA PRO A 17 -1.74 9.79 21.90
C PRO A 17 -2.78 10.92 21.97
N PRO A 18 -4.08 10.60 22.05
CA PRO A 18 -5.11 11.63 22.23
C PRO A 18 -4.87 12.35 23.56
N VAL A 19 -5.09 13.67 23.59
CA VAL A 19 -4.89 14.45 24.81
C VAL A 19 -5.94 14.00 25.83
N ASN A 20 -5.51 13.40 26.94
CA ASN A 20 -6.44 12.86 27.93
C ASN A 20 -7.12 14.01 28.71
N PRO A 21 -8.44 14.25 28.54
CA PRO A 21 -9.13 15.35 29.21
C PRO A 21 -9.26 15.15 30.72
N ARG A 22 -8.97 13.95 31.25
CA ARG A 22 -9.12 13.62 32.68
C ARG A 22 -8.25 14.47 33.62
N ALA A 23 -7.23 15.17 33.12
CA ALA A 23 -6.38 16.01 33.95
C ALA A 23 -6.94 17.41 34.24
N ILE A 24 -8.01 17.86 33.57
CA ILE A 24 -8.46 19.25 33.68
C ILE A 24 -9.99 19.33 33.57
N GLY A 25 -10.66 19.70 34.66
CA GLY A 25 -12.11 19.91 34.70
C GLY A 25 -12.57 21.07 33.84
N THR A 26 -12.72 20.86 32.53
CA THR A 26 -12.98 21.91 31.54
C THR A 26 -14.25 21.67 30.75
N SER A 27 -15.36 22.21 31.26
CA SER A 27 -16.61 22.41 30.51
C SER A 27 -16.77 23.90 30.15
N SER A 28 -15.82 24.47 29.40
CA SER A 28 -16.00 25.79 28.77
C SER A 28 -16.14 25.63 27.25
N ALA A 29 -17.00 26.44 26.63
CA ALA A 29 -17.17 26.46 25.17
C ALA A 29 -15.83 26.66 24.43
N ASP A 30 -14.90 27.36 25.08
CA ASP A 30 -13.54 27.64 24.61
C ASP A 30 -12.66 26.39 24.46
N ALA A 31 -12.78 25.39 25.35
CA ALA A 31 -11.96 24.17 25.26
C ALA A 31 -12.49 23.15 24.22
N ALA A 32 -13.73 23.31 23.76
CA ALA A 32 -14.39 22.36 22.86
C ALA A 32 -13.80 22.36 21.44
N LEU A 33 -13.37 23.51 20.92
CA LEU A 33 -12.79 23.61 19.57
C LEU A 33 -11.44 22.89 19.48
N LEU A 34 -10.54 23.09 20.47
CA LEU A 34 -9.26 22.38 20.53
C LEU A 34 -9.45 20.86 20.68
N ALA A 35 -10.46 20.44 21.44
CA ALA A 35 -10.83 19.03 21.56
C ALA A 35 -11.41 18.45 20.26
N GLN A 36 -12.15 19.24 19.49
CA GLN A 36 -12.67 18.84 18.17
C GLN A 36 -11.54 18.65 17.16
N ILE A 37 -10.56 19.56 17.11
CA ILE A 37 -9.36 19.43 16.26
C ILE A 37 -8.59 18.14 16.62
N ASP A 38 -8.40 17.87 17.91
CA ASP A 38 -7.76 16.63 18.38
C ASP A 38 -8.54 15.37 17.97
N ALA A 39 -9.87 15.40 18.12
CA ALA A 39 -10.73 14.30 17.72
C ALA A 39 -10.67 14.01 16.20
N LEU A 40 -10.62 15.05 15.37
CA LEU A 40 -10.48 14.89 13.92
C LEU A 40 -9.12 14.32 13.53
N LEU A 41 -8.03 14.78 14.14
CA LEU A 41 -6.70 14.20 13.91
C LEU A 41 -6.64 12.72 14.32
N ALA A 42 -7.23 12.37 15.45
CA ALA A 42 -7.31 10.99 15.93
C ALA A 42 -8.19 10.12 15.02
N SER A 43 -9.32 10.65 14.55
CA SER A 43 -10.21 9.99 13.58
C SER A 43 -9.50 9.75 12.25
N ALA A 44 -8.85 10.78 11.70
CA ALA A 44 -8.10 10.69 10.46
C ALA A 44 -6.98 9.64 10.54
N ALA A 45 -6.23 9.63 11.65
CA ALA A 45 -5.20 8.63 11.91
C ALA A 45 -5.77 7.21 12.00
N ALA A 46 -6.93 7.03 12.62
CA ALA A 46 -7.61 5.74 12.69
C ALA A 46 -8.10 5.28 11.31
N SER A 47 -8.67 6.19 10.51
CA SER A 47 -9.09 5.95 9.13
C SER A 47 -7.91 5.59 8.23
N PHE A 48 -6.79 6.29 8.35
CA PHE A 48 -5.56 5.99 7.63
C PHE A 48 -5.04 4.58 7.94
N LYS A 49 -4.93 4.23 9.23
CA LYS A 49 -4.55 2.87 9.66
C LYS A 49 -5.54 1.80 9.21
N ALA A 50 -6.81 2.17 9.07
CA ALA A 50 -7.83 1.30 8.52
C ALA A 50 -7.75 1.12 7.00
N ARG A 51 -6.86 1.84 6.29
CA ARG A 51 -6.78 1.97 4.82
C ARG A 51 -8.01 2.66 4.20
N ALA A 52 -8.79 3.39 5.00
CA ALA A 52 -9.90 4.22 4.53
C ALA A 52 -9.38 5.62 4.17
N TYR A 53 -8.58 5.71 3.11
CA TYR A 53 -7.84 6.93 2.77
C TYR A 53 -8.73 8.12 2.42
N ASP A 54 -9.89 7.89 1.79
CA ASP A 54 -10.85 8.97 1.53
C ASP A 54 -11.46 9.56 2.80
N ALA A 55 -11.87 8.71 3.75
CA ALA A 55 -12.36 9.17 5.04
C ALA A 55 -11.27 9.90 5.83
N ALA A 56 -10.02 9.43 5.74
CA ALA A 56 -8.87 10.11 6.34
C ALA A 56 -8.64 11.49 5.72
N LEU A 57 -8.74 11.61 4.39
CA LEU A 57 -8.64 12.90 3.69
C LEU A 57 -9.71 13.88 4.17
N ASP A 58 -10.97 13.45 4.25
CA ASP A 58 -12.08 14.32 4.68
C ASP A 58 -11.86 14.86 6.11
N ASP A 59 -11.42 14.01 7.03
CA ASP A 59 -11.08 14.41 8.40
C ASP A 59 -9.86 15.34 8.46
N TYR A 60 -8.82 15.09 7.66
CA TYR A 60 -7.63 15.97 7.57
C TYR A 60 -7.98 17.34 6.99
N PHE A 61 -8.80 17.41 5.94
CA PHE A 61 -9.26 18.67 5.36
C PHE A 61 -10.23 19.41 6.29
N ALA A 62 -11.09 18.70 7.02
CA ALA A 62 -11.92 19.31 8.06
C ALA A 62 -11.07 19.90 9.20
N CYS A 63 -10.04 19.17 9.64
CA CYS A 63 -9.08 19.65 10.62
C CYS A 63 -8.31 20.88 10.13
N GLU A 64 -7.79 20.85 8.90
CA GLU A 64 -7.11 21.97 8.26
C GLU A 64 -7.99 23.22 8.22
N SER A 65 -9.24 23.04 7.83
CA SER A 65 -10.25 24.09 7.71
C SER A 65 -10.61 24.74 9.06
N LEU A 66 -10.70 23.94 10.13
CA LEU A 66 -10.88 24.46 11.48
C LEU A 66 -9.67 25.26 11.93
N ILE A 67 -8.44 24.80 11.68
CA ILE A 67 -7.24 25.56 12.03
C ILE A 67 -7.16 26.87 11.24
N TYR A 68 -7.54 26.85 9.96
CA TYR A 68 -7.53 28.04 9.11
C TYR A 68 -8.55 29.10 9.53
N SER A 69 -9.66 28.72 10.18
CA SER A 69 -10.62 29.68 10.75
C SER A 69 -10.00 30.64 11.79
N HIS A 70 -8.81 30.31 12.34
CA HIS A 70 -8.04 31.21 13.20
C HIS A 70 -7.29 32.31 12.44
N LEU A 71 -7.01 32.12 11.15
CA LEU A 71 -6.38 33.11 10.27
C LEU A 71 -7.42 34.00 9.59
N ASP A 72 -8.53 33.42 9.16
CA ASP A 72 -9.63 34.13 8.51
C ASP A 72 -10.95 33.87 9.25
N ALA A 73 -11.46 34.91 9.93
CA ALA A 73 -12.72 34.85 10.65
C ALA A 73 -13.96 34.77 9.74
N GLN A 74 -13.83 35.04 8.44
CA GLN A 74 -14.92 34.91 7.47
C GLN A 74 -14.99 33.50 6.85
N TRP A 75 -13.97 32.68 7.06
CA TRP A 75 -13.92 31.31 6.55
C TRP A 75 -14.96 30.43 7.25
N ASN A 76 -15.74 29.68 6.46
CA ASN A 76 -16.66 28.67 7.00
C ASN A 76 -15.95 27.32 7.10
N PRO A 77 -15.66 26.81 8.33
CA PRO A 77 -14.90 25.59 8.50
C PRO A 77 -15.61 24.33 7.95
N ASP A 78 -16.93 24.34 7.83
CA ASP A 78 -17.74 23.19 7.34
C ASP A 78 -17.49 22.87 5.86
N LEU A 79 -16.83 23.77 5.12
CA LEU A 79 -16.51 23.59 3.70
C LEU A 79 -15.28 22.69 3.47
N GLY A 80 -14.38 22.57 4.46
CA GLY A 80 -13.10 21.87 4.32
C GLY A 80 -13.25 20.40 3.91
N GLY A 81 -13.97 19.61 4.71
CA GLY A 81 -14.20 18.19 4.42
C GLY A 81 -15.11 17.93 3.22
N ARG A 82 -15.91 18.91 2.78
CA ARG A 82 -16.85 18.76 1.65
C ARG A 82 -16.23 19.09 0.29
N LEU A 83 -15.35 20.09 0.23
CA LEU A 83 -14.79 20.60 -1.02
C LEU A 83 -13.32 20.21 -1.23
N ARG A 84 -12.65 19.64 -0.23
CA ARG A 84 -11.20 19.32 -0.25
C ARG A 84 -10.36 20.48 -0.82
N SER A 85 -10.75 21.71 -0.47
CA SER A 85 -10.15 22.93 -1.02
C SER A 85 -8.75 23.14 -0.45
N ARG A 86 -7.79 23.48 -1.31
CA ARG A 86 -6.42 23.80 -0.90
C ARG A 86 -6.38 25.16 -0.20
N LEU A 87 -6.05 25.18 1.09
CA LEU A 87 -5.88 26.41 1.84
C LEU A 87 -4.45 26.96 1.73
N PRO A 88 -4.26 28.30 1.78
CA PRO A 88 -2.94 28.92 1.70
C PRO A 88 -2.00 28.48 2.82
N ARG A 89 -0.74 28.20 2.45
CA ARG A 89 0.34 27.80 3.38
C ARG A 89 1.60 28.65 3.19
N ASP A 90 1.44 29.92 2.85
CA ASP A 90 2.57 30.85 2.77
C ASP A 90 3.28 30.96 4.12
N ALA A 91 4.61 30.95 4.13
CA ALA A 91 5.42 31.06 5.34
C ALA A 91 5.11 32.35 6.13
N ALA A 92 4.65 33.41 5.46
CA ALA A 92 4.23 34.66 6.08
C ALA A 92 3.03 34.49 7.04
N LEU A 93 2.22 33.44 6.87
CA LEU A 93 1.07 33.17 7.73
C LEU A 93 1.45 32.51 9.06
N PHE A 94 2.69 32.02 9.20
CA PHE A 94 3.11 31.29 10.39
C PHE A 94 3.02 32.15 11.66
N ASP A 95 3.53 33.38 11.62
CA ASP A 95 3.53 34.27 12.78
C ASP A 95 2.11 34.71 13.16
N SER A 96 1.24 34.92 12.17
CA SER A 96 -0.18 35.22 12.39
C SER A 96 -0.92 34.03 13.02
N LEU A 97 -0.69 32.82 12.52
CA LEU A 97 -1.31 31.61 13.05
C LEU A 97 -0.84 31.34 14.48
N LEU A 98 0.48 31.41 14.72
CA LEU A 98 1.05 31.23 16.07
C LEU A 98 0.53 32.30 17.03
N SER A 99 0.40 33.55 16.59
CA SER A 99 -0.19 34.62 17.40
C SER A 99 -1.64 34.30 17.76
N ALA A 100 -2.47 33.92 16.78
CA ALA A 100 -3.87 33.57 16.99
C ALA A 100 -4.03 32.36 17.92
N THR A 101 -3.28 31.28 17.70
CA THR A 101 -3.41 30.07 18.51
C THR A 101 -2.81 30.23 19.91
N SER A 102 -1.82 31.12 20.10
CA SER A 102 -1.29 31.46 21.43
C SER A 102 -2.31 32.17 22.32
N GLN A 103 -3.36 32.80 21.75
CA GLN A 103 -4.42 33.44 22.53
C GLN A 103 -5.24 32.42 23.35
N TRP A 104 -5.26 31.15 22.95
CA TRP A 104 -5.88 30.10 23.75
C TRP A 104 -5.27 30.00 25.15
N LEU A 105 -3.98 30.33 25.32
CA LEU A 105 -3.34 30.37 26.64
C LEU A 105 -3.95 31.43 27.59
N ASN A 106 -4.64 32.44 27.05
CA ASN A 106 -5.36 33.42 27.84
C ASN A 106 -6.75 32.97 28.27
N VAL A 107 -7.41 32.15 27.45
CA VAL A 107 -8.80 31.72 27.63
C VAL A 107 -8.88 30.39 28.39
N LEU A 108 -7.88 29.53 28.25
CA LEU A 108 -7.80 28.26 28.96
C LEU A 108 -7.70 28.50 30.49
N PRO A 109 -8.48 27.77 31.31
CA PRO A 109 -8.44 27.94 32.75
C PRO A 109 -7.12 27.43 33.32
N VAL A 110 -6.57 28.16 34.30
CA VAL A 110 -5.42 27.72 35.08
C VAL A 110 -5.84 26.55 35.98
N PRO A 111 -5.23 25.36 35.87
CA PRO A 111 -5.54 24.23 36.72
C PRO A 111 -5.23 24.53 38.19
N ALA A 112 -6.12 24.13 39.09
CA ALA A 112 -5.85 24.15 40.52
C ALA A 112 -5.01 22.91 40.92
N PRO A 113 -4.40 22.86 42.12
CA PRO A 113 -3.62 21.70 42.56
C PRO A 113 -4.42 20.39 42.43
N ALA A 114 -3.75 19.33 41.98
CA ALA A 114 -4.39 18.03 41.72
C ALA A 114 -4.90 17.33 42.99
N SER A 115 -4.28 17.60 44.15
CA SER A 115 -4.74 17.10 45.45
C SER A 115 -5.33 18.25 46.28
N PRO A 116 -6.58 18.11 46.76
CA PRO A 116 -7.15 19.07 47.70
C PRO A 116 -6.54 18.92 49.11
N VAL A 117 -5.69 17.93 49.38
CA VAL A 117 -5.09 17.72 50.69
C VAL A 117 -3.57 17.76 50.57
N ARG A 118 -2.91 18.48 51.49
CA ARG A 118 -1.45 18.49 51.63
C ARG A 118 -1.02 17.79 52.93
N PRO A 119 0.21 17.20 53.00
CA PRO A 119 0.76 16.65 54.24
C PRO A 119 0.86 17.71 55.35
N ALA A 120 0.58 17.32 56.59
CA ALA A 120 0.68 18.20 57.76
C ALA A 120 2.15 18.58 58.07
N THR A 121 3.09 17.67 57.80
CA THR A 121 4.53 17.88 57.87
C THR A 121 5.11 18.00 56.46
N PRO A 122 5.80 19.09 56.11
CA PRO A 122 6.41 19.24 54.80
C PRO A 122 7.48 18.15 54.57
N PRO A 123 7.50 17.50 53.41
CA PRO A 123 8.60 16.60 53.06
C PRO A 123 9.93 17.36 52.96
N PRO A 124 11.08 16.75 53.32
CA PRO A 124 12.39 17.37 53.18
C PRO A 124 12.66 17.77 51.71
N ALA A 125 13.13 18.99 51.47
CA ALA A 125 13.33 19.52 50.12
C ALA A 125 14.28 18.66 49.26
N GLN A 126 15.28 18.03 49.89
CA GLN A 126 16.23 17.12 49.27
C GLN A 126 15.59 15.80 48.82
N ALA A 127 14.55 15.32 49.53
CA ALA A 127 13.83 14.10 49.18
C ALA A 127 12.91 14.27 47.95
N LEU A 128 12.59 15.52 47.59
CA LEU A 128 11.82 15.89 46.40
C LEU A 128 12.68 16.43 45.25
N ALA A 129 14.01 16.48 45.41
CA ALA A 129 14.92 17.13 44.46
C ALA A 129 14.92 16.44 43.08
N GLY A 130 14.72 15.12 43.01
CA GLY A 130 14.70 14.36 41.76
C GLY A 130 13.58 14.72 40.79
N VAL A 131 12.51 15.37 41.26
CA VAL A 131 11.35 15.80 40.46
C VAL A 131 11.28 17.33 40.30
N ALA A 132 12.25 18.06 40.86
CA ALA A 132 12.24 19.52 40.87
C ALA A 132 12.38 20.13 39.46
N ALA A 133 13.05 19.44 38.53
CA ALA A 133 13.22 19.87 37.13
C ALA A 133 11.90 19.87 36.31
N LEU A 134 10.87 19.17 36.79
CA LEU A 134 9.54 19.09 36.19
C LEU A 134 8.53 20.05 36.86
N ARG A 135 8.96 20.75 37.92
CA ARG A 135 8.11 21.69 38.66
C ARG A 135 7.83 22.91 37.78
N GLY A 136 6.55 23.28 37.65
CA GLY A 136 6.12 24.44 36.86
C GLY A 136 5.73 24.13 35.41
N ALA A 137 5.66 22.85 35.02
CA ALA A 137 5.04 22.45 33.76
C ALA A 137 3.55 22.81 33.75
N GLY A 138 3.05 23.29 32.60
CA GLY A 138 1.66 23.69 32.41
C GLY A 138 1.36 25.15 32.73
N LEU A 139 0.09 25.52 32.57
CA LEU A 139 -0.39 26.88 32.78
C LEU A 139 -0.51 27.16 34.30
N ALA A 140 0.16 28.19 34.80
CA ALA A 140 0.20 28.53 36.22
C ALA A 140 0.26 30.06 36.45
N PRO A 141 -0.15 30.57 37.62
CA PRO A 141 0.16 31.94 38.01
C PRO A 141 1.65 32.07 38.32
N VAL A 142 2.24 33.24 38.07
CA VAL A 142 3.59 33.56 38.54
C VAL A 142 3.51 33.96 40.02
N SER A 143 4.27 33.26 40.88
CA SER A 143 4.38 33.57 42.31
C SER A 143 5.85 33.63 42.73
N PRO A 144 6.23 34.57 43.63
CA PRO A 144 7.57 34.63 44.20
C PRO A 144 7.90 33.42 45.09
N ASN A 145 6.91 32.66 45.59
CA ASN A 145 7.11 31.39 46.31
C ASN A 145 6.08 30.32 45.88
N PRO A 146 6.32 29.62 44.75
CA PRO A 146 5.35 28.68 44.16
C PRO A 146 4.93 27.52 45.08
N ALA A 147 5.83 27.06 45.95
CA ALA A 147 5.55 25.97 46.87
C ALA A 147 4.55 26.39 47.97
N ALA A 148 4.74 27.59 48.54
CA ALA A 148 3.81 28.15 49.51
C ALA A 148 2.44 28.43 48.87
N THR A 149 2.41 29.02 47.67
CA THR A 149 1.16 29.30 46.94
C THR A 149 0.39 28.01 46.61
N ALA A 150 1.05 26.95 46.13
CA ALA A 150 0.40 25.66 45.86
C ALA A 150 -0.16 25.00 47.13
N GLN A 151 0.60 25.07 48.24
CA GLN A 151 0.17 24.55 49.54
C GLN A 151 -1.01 25.32 50.13
N ALA A 152 -1.04 26.65 49.98
CA ALA A 152 -2.18 27.47 50.39
C ALA A 152 -3.42 27.19 49.53
N LEU A 153 -3.24 26.95 48.23
CA LEU A 153 -4.33 26.60 47.31
C LEU A 153 -4.96 25.24 47.62
N SER A 154 -4.18 24.19 47.90
CA SER A 154 -4.72 22.90 48.34
C SER A 154 -5.55 23.04 49.62
N ASP A 155 -5.06 23.80 50.62
CA ASP A 155 -5.81 24.02 51.86
C ASP A 155 -7.10 24.84 51.63
N MET A 156 -7.11 25.78 50.68
CA MET A 156 -8.32 26.51 50.30
C MET A 156 -9.34 25.63 49.55
N GLN A 157 -8.88 24.69 48.71
CA GLN A 157 -9.74 23.67 48.11
C GLN A 157 -10.35 22.77 49.18
N LEU A 158 -9.55 22.31 50.16
CA LEU A 158 -10.05 21.52 51.29
C LEU A 158 -11.10 22.28 52.10
N ALA A 159 -10.87 23.57 52.36
CA ALA A 159 -11.82 24.43 53.04
C ALA A 159 -13.15 24.53 52.28
N SER A 160 -13.11 24.67 50.95
CA SER A 160 -14.31 24.71 50.12
C SER A 160 -15.09 23.39 50.15
N LEU A 161 -14.39 22.25 50.16
CA LEU A 161 -14.97 20.92 50.31
C LEU A 161 -15.67 20.78 51.67
N TYR A 162 -14.99 21.13 52.77
CA TYR A 162 -15.60 21.09 54.11
C TYR A 162 -16.81 22.01 54.22
N THR A 163 -16.77 23.19 53.59
CA THR A 163 -17.90 24.12 53.53
C THR A 163 -19.09 23.51 52.77
N SER A 164 -18.85 22.87 51.62
CA SER A 164 -19.90 22.20 50.84
C SER A 164 -20.54 21.00 51.55
N GLN A 165 -19.81 20.40 52.51
CA GLN A 165 -20.29 19.31 53.36
C GLN A 165 -20.93 19.81 54.68
N GLY A 166 -21.02 21.14 54.90
CA GLY A 166 -21.59 21.73 56.11
C GLY A 166 -20.66 21.74 57.33
N ASN A 167 -19.38 21.38 57.20
CA ASN A 167 -18.40 21.33 58.29
C ASN A 167 -17.61 22.65 58.38
N SER A 168 -18.22 23.67 58.98
CA SER A 168 -17.64 25.02 59.11
C SER A 168 -16.39 25.07 60.00
N ALA A 169 -16.27 24.19 61.00
CA ALA A 169 -15.10 24.13 61.89
C ALA A 169 -13.86 23.56 61.19
N ALA A 170 -14.01 22.49 60.40
CA ALA A 170 -12.89 21.96 59.62
C ALA A 170 -12.48 22.91 58.47
N SER A 171 -13.45 23.63 57.90
CA SER A 171 -13.21 24.69 56.91
C SER A 171 -12.35 25.81 57.49
N SER A 172 -12.68 26.34 58.67
CA SER A 172 -11.93 27.46 59.28
C SER A 172 -10.49 27.09 59.64
N VAL A 173 -10.23 25.85 60.06
CA VAL A 173 -8.87 25.33 60.30
C VAL A 173 -8.07 25.30 59.00
N ALA A 174 -8.66 24.80 57.90
CA ALA A 174 -8.01 24.76 56.60
C ALA A 174 -7.71 26.18 56.06
N VAL A 175 -8.66 27.13 56.19
CA VAL A 175 -8.45 28.56 55.83
C VAL A 175 -7.31 29.18 56.65
N THR A 176 -7.23 28.87 57.95
CA THR A 176 -6.18 29.41 58.83
C THR A 176 -4.79 28.89 58.44
N ARG A 177 -4.67 27.60 58.11
CA ARG A 177 -3.41 27.02 57.59
C ARG A 177 -3.02 27.59 56.23
N ALA A 178 -3.98 27.83 55.34
CA ALA A 178 -3.72 28.48 54.07
C ALA A 178 -3.17 29.91 54.27
N LYS A 179 -3.79 30.68 55.19
CA LYS A 179 -3.42 32.07 55.46
C LYS A 179 -2.03 32.21 56.08
N ALA A 180 -1.62 31.23 56.89
CA ALA A 180 -0.28 31.17 57.47
C ALA A 180 0.82 30.90 56.44
N VAL A 181 0.48 30.27 55.31
CA VAL A 181 1.43 29.93 54.24
C VAL A 181 1.45 31.00 53.14
N ASP A 182 0.30 31.47 52.69
CA ASP A 182 0.18 32.54 51.70
C ASP A 182 -1.14 33.31 51.91
N ALA A 183 -1.04 34.47 52.58
CA ALA A 183 -2.21 35.28 52.91
C ALA A 183 -2.89 35.90 51.67
N ALA A 184 -2.14 36.12 50.58
CA ALA A 184 -2.67 36.68 49.34
C ALA A 184 -3.60 35.69 48.64
N VAL A 185 -3.27 34.39 48.69
CA VAL A 185 -4.13 33.31 48.21
C VAL A 185 -5.48 33.33 48.92
N VAL A 186 -5.50 33.39 50.25
CA VAL A 186 -6.74 33.38 51.05
C VAL A 186 -7.58 34.64 50.81
N GLY A 187 -6.95 35.81 50.71
CA GLY A 187 -7.63 37.09 50.45
C GLY A 187 -8.40 37.11 49.12
N ALA A 188 -7.91 36.38 48.12
CA ALA A 188 -8.54 36.32 46.80
C ALA A 188 -9.82 35.46 46.73
N PHE A 189 -10.02 34.54 47.67
CA PHE A 189 -11.23 33.70 47.75
C PHE A 189 -12.34 34.31 48.64
N SER A 190 -12.13 35.51 49.19
CA SER A 190 -13.15 36.23 49.97
C SER A 190 -14.10 37.01 49.03
N PRO A 191 -15.43 36.99 49.22
CA PRO A 191 -16.35 37.72 48.36
C PRO A 191 -16.12 39.25 48.45
N PRO A 192 -16.28 40.02 47.36
CA PRO A 192 -16.19 41.47 47.43
C PRO A 192 -17.30 42.02 48.33
N GLN A 193 -16.97 42.94 49.24
CA GLN A 193 -17.96 43.68 50.03
C GLN A 193 -18.94 44.39 49.09
N MET A 194 -20.23 44.11 49.23
CA MET A 194 -21.28 44.91 48.59
C MET A 194 -21.26 46.35 49.16
N PRO A 195 -21.53 47.39 48.35
CA PRO A 195 -21.78 48.72 48.87
C PRO A 195 -23.06 48.76 49.72
N ASN A 196 -23.00 49.54 50.79
CA ASN A 196 -24.04 49.80 51.79
C ASN A 196 -25.45 50.05 51.19
N PRO A 197 -26.52 49.39 51.67
CA PRO A 197 -27.89 49.62 51.19
C PRO A 197 -28.47 50.88 51.84
N SER A 198 -28.18 52.07 51.30
CA SER A 198 -28.92 53.29 51.64
C SER A 198 -28.87 54.30 50.50
N ALA A 199 -29.49 53.99 49.37
CA ALA A 199 -30.01 54.96 48.40
C ALA A 199 -30.70 54.24 47.24
N LEU A 200 -32.03 54.10 47.31
CA LEU A 200 -32.88 53.85 46.15
C LEU A 200 -33.86 55.04 46.04
N PRO A 201 -33.82 55.84 44.96
CA PRO A 201 -34.93 56.72 44.60
C PRO A 201 -36.07 55.91 43.97
N ALA A 202 -37.29 56.40 44.17
CA ALA A 202 -38.55 55.77 43.84
C ALA A 202 -38.77 55.45 42.35
N ALA A 203 -39.59 54.42 42.12
CA ALA A 203 -40.06 53.95 40.81
C ALA A 203 -40.93 55.00 40.09
N ASN A 204 -40.75 55.11 38.76
CA ASN A 204 -41.69 55.76 37.86
C ASN A 204 -42.52 54.67 37.12
N PRO A 205 -43.86 54.67 37.23
CA PRO A 205 -44.72 53.72 36.55
C PRO A 205 -45.17 54.29 35.20
N ASN A 206 -44.58 53.84 34.09
CA ASN A 206 -45.21 53.86 32.76
C ASN A 206 -44.33 53.17 31.70
N ALA A 207 -44.65 51.90 31.38
CA ALA A 207 -44.52 51.32 30.04
C ALA A 207 -45.29 49.99 29.99
N ALA A 208 -46.28 49.92 29.10
CA ALA A 208 -47.19 48.78 28.89
C ALA A 208 -46.51 47.65 28.07
N PRO A 209 -47.11 46.43 28.01
CA PRO A 209 -46.46 45.21 27.56
C PRO A 209 -46.57 45.03 26.04
N SER A 210 -45.57 44.39 25.42
CA SER A 210 -45.68 43.91 24.03
C SER A 210 -45.62 42.38 23.96
N THR A 211 -46.47 41.87 23.10
CA THR A 211 -47.02 40.53 23.01
C THR A 211 -46.19 39.60 22.14
N THR A 212 -46.10 38.34 22.55
CA THR A 212 -45.77 37.17 21.72
C THR A 212 -46.76 36.99 20.55
N PRO A 213 -46.32 36.45 19.41
CA PRO A 213 -47.21 35.71 18.52
C PRO A 213 -46.78 34.24 18.39
N GLY A 214 -47.80 33.38 18.29
CA GLY A 214 -47.71 31.94 18.34
C GLY A 214 -47.35 31.26 17.01
N PHE A 215 -47.10 29.97 17.15
CA PHE A 215 -46.75 28.97 16.15
C PHE A 215 -48.02 28.38 15.51
N HIS A 216 -48.02 28.11 14.18
CA HIS A 216 -48.83 27.04 13.56
C HIS A 216 -48.10 26.46 12.31
N PRO A 217 -48.19 25.14 12.03
CA PRO A 217 -47.40 24.44 11.00
C PRO A 217 -48.21 24.01 9.75
N ALA A 218 -47.53 23.77 8.61
CA ALA A 218 -48.01 22.95 7.48
C ALA A 218 -46.88 22.60 6.47
N PRO A 219 -47.03 21.56 5.61
CA PRO A 219 -46.04 20.47 5.47
C PRO A 219 -45.41 20.30 4.07
N GLY A 220 -44.25 19.64 4.00
CA GLY A 220 -43.77 19.03 2.75
C GLY A 220 -42.26 18.74 2.68
N VAL A 221 -41.93 17.49 2.33
CA VAL A 221 -40.64 16.93 1.87
C VAL A 221 -39.76 16.21 2.90
N MET A 222 -39.58 14.90 2.63
CA MET A 222 -38.72 13.89 3.26
C MET A 222 -37.21 14.15 3.04
N PRO A 223 -36.31 13.46 3.78
CA PRO A 223 -34.97 13.95 4.13
C PRO A 223 -33.82 13.36 3.29
N PRO A 224 -32.57 13.82 3.53
CA PRO A 224 -31.44 12.91 3.59
C PRO A 224 -30.68 12.98 4.94
N ARG A 225 -30.51 11.77 5.50
CA ARG A 225 -29.47 11.26 6.41
C ARG A 225 -28.57 12.25 7.18
N GLY A 226 -28.81 12.30 8.49
CA GLY A 226 -27.85 11.90 9.55
C GLY A 226 -26.61 12.76 9.81
N ILE A 227 -26.61 13.52 10.90
CA ILE A 227 -25.87 13.29 12.17
C ILE A 227 -26.49 14.26 13.19
N ASP A 228 -27.30 13.74 14.11
CA ASP A 228 -27.61 14.44 15.37
C ASP A 228 -26.84 13.73 16.48
N LEU A 229 -25.73 14.35 16.89
CA LEU A 229 -25.02 14.05 18.13
C LEU A 229 -25.19 15.25 19.07
N ALA A 230 -26.36 15.36 19.69
CA ALA A 230 -26.49 16.06 20.94
C ALA A 230 -26.18 15.06 22.08
N PRO A 231 -25.12 15.26 22.90
CA PRO A 231 -24.94 14.44 24.08
C PRO A 231 -25.97 14.86 25.14
N ALA A 232 -26.98 14.03 25.37
CA ALA A 232 -27.86 14.14 26.52
C ALA A 232 -27.08 13.74 27.79
N ALA A 233 -26.89 14.74 28.63
CA ALA A 233 -26.33 14.74 29.98
C ALA A 233 -26.39 13.41 30.75
N LEU A 234 -25.23 12.75 30.83
CA LEU A 234 -24.74 12.28 32.13
C LEU A 234 -24.78 13.49 33.08
N THR A 235 -25.63 13.48 34.11
CA THR A 235 -25.31 14.26 35.31
C THR A 235 -24.17 13.52 35.99
N PRO A 236 -22.92 14.05 35.95
CA PRO A 236 -21.83 13.44 36.68
C PRO A 236 -22.18 13.49 38.17
N LEU A 237 -21.50 12.68 38.99
CA LEU A 237 -21.20 13.12 40.36
C LEU A 237 -20.85 14.60 40.26
N LYS A 238 -21.65 15.48 40.87
CA LYS A 238 -21.29 16.88 41.01
C LYS A 238 -20.05 16.91 41.90
N ILE A 239 -18.91 16.63 41.31
CA ILE A 239 -17.66 17.26 41.69
C ILE A 239 -17.99 18.73 41.53
N GLN A 240 -18.15 19.40 42.68
CA GLN A 240 -18.23 20.86 42.72
C GLN A 240 -17.16 21.39 41.75
N PRO A 241 -17.49 22.32 40.84
CA PRO A 241 -16.51 22.86 39.91
C PRO A 241 -15.27 23.28 40.71
N MET A 242 -14.09 22.78 40.31
CA MET A 242 -12.86 23.25 40.93
C MET A 242 -12.88 24.78 40.87
N PRO A 243 -12.68 25.48 42.00
CA PRO A 243 -12.78 26.92 41.99
C PRO A 243 -11.73 27.47 41.02
N LYS A 244 -12.18 28.22 40.01
CA LYS A 244 -11.30 29.00 39.14
C LYS A 244 -10.50 29.93 40.05
N LEU A 245 -9.18 29.99 39.85
CA LEU A 245 -8.33 30.96 40.54
C LEU A 245 -8.90 32.38 40.30
N PRO A 246 -9.20 33.16 41.36
CA PRO A 246 -9.67 34.53 41.22
C PRO A 246 -8.71 35.38 40.39
N ILE A 247 -9.25 36.23 39.50
CA ILE A 247 -8.45 37.08 38.59
C ILE A 247 -7.42 37.95 39.34
N ALA A 248 -7.72 38.32 40.59
CA ALA A 248 -6.84 39.09 41.46
C ALA A 248 -5.50 38.40 41.80
N LEU A 249 -5.41 37.06 41.67
CA LEU A 249 -4.16 36.28 41.87
C LEU A 249 -3.34 36.13 40.57
N LEU A 250 -3.82 36.60 39.43
CA LEU A 250 -3.27 36.31 38.11
C LEU A 250 -2.42 37.44 37.51
N ALA A 251 -1.83 38.34 38.32
CA ALA A 251 -1.09 39.53 37.82
C ALA A 251 -0.10 39.22 36.68
N GLN A 252 0.54 38.05 36.74
CA GLN A 252 1.30 37.46 35.64
C GLN A 252 0.92 35.97 35.50
N LYS A 253 0.80 35.51 34.25
CA LYS A 253 0.61 34.11 33.86
C LYS A 253 1.93 33.54 33.35
N GLN A 254 2.12 32.24 33.53
CA GLN A 254 3.18 31.50 32.88
C GLN A 254 2.70 30.17 32.32
N VAL A 255 3.28 29.74 31.21
CA VAL A 255 3.16 28.36 30.72
C VAL A 255 4.53 27.72 30.74
N GLY A 256 4.67 26.64 31.49
CA GLY A 256 5.86 25.79 31.43
C GLY A 256 5.71 24.76 30.32
N LEU A 257 6.52 24.91 29.27
CA LEU A 257 6.60 23.94 28.18
C LEU A 257 7.69 22.93 28.49
N LEU A 258 7.37 21.63 28.36
CA LEU A 258 8.37 20.58 28.44
C LEU A 258 9.26 20.70 27.20
N THR A 259 10.57 20.58 27.36
CA THR A 259 11.55 20.59 26.27
C THR A 259 12.61 19.51 26.52
N GLY A 260 13.14 18.89 25.46
CA GLY A 260 14.12 17.79 25.56
C GLY A 260 13.48 16.39 25.59
N SER A 261 14.33 15.36 25.64
CA SER A 261 13.93 13.94 25.57
C SER A 261 14.52 13.11 26.72
N GLY A 262 13.72 12.19 27.28
CA GLY A 262 14.19 11.22 28.29
C GLY A 262 14.71 11.88 29.56
N ALA A 263 15.90 11.47 30.02
CA ALA A 263 16.53 11.99 31.24
C ALA A 263 16.98 13.47 31.15
N GLN A 264 16.89 14.10 29.98
CA GLN A 264 17.23 15.53 29.76
C GLN A 264 15.98 16.42 29.61
N THR A 265 14.80 15.94 30.01
CA THR A 265 13.57 16.75 29.96
C THR A 265 13.66 17.92 30.95
N ALA A 266 13.44 19.14 30.47
CA ALA A 266 13.45 20.37 31.24
C ALA A 266 12.23 21.23 30.93
N VAL A 267 11.69 21.93 31.93
CA VAL A 267 10.60 22.89 31.75
C VAL A 267 11.16 24.26 31.42
N LYS A 268 10.74 24.86 30.31
CA LYS A 268 11.01 26.26 29.95
C LYS A 268 9.73 27.07 30.07
N ALA A 269 9.76 28.12 30.90
CA ALA A 269 8.59 28.94 31.17
C ALA A 269 8.53 30.16 30.23
N ILE A 270 7.33 30.46 29.74
CA ILE A 270 7.00 31.71 29.05
C ILE A 270 6.06 32.48 29.97
N GLN A 271 6.38 33.75 30.25
CA GLN A 271 5.63 34.59 31.19
C GLN A 271 5.04 35.80 30.48
N TRP A 272 3.81 36.18 30.85
CA TRP A 272 3.14 37.38 30.33
C TRP A 272 2.18 37.97 31.36
N ALA A 273 1.79 39.23 31.18
CA ALA A 273 0.84 39.91 32.07
C ALA A 273 -0.59 39.34 31.91
N ALA A 274 -1.41 39.40 32.97
CA ALA A 274 -2.79 38.91 32.96
C ALA A 274 -3.66 39.42 31.79
N SER A 275 -3.43 40.69 31.42
CA SER A 275 -4.11 41.42 30.35
C SER A 275 -3.34 41.43 29.02
N GLY A 276 -2.17 40.79 28.97
CA GLY A 276 -1.32 40.73 27.78
C GLY A 276 -1.45 39.41 27.01
N ALA A 277 -0.66 39.27 25.95
CA ALA A 277 -0.53 38.04 25.18
C ALA A 277 0.85 37.40 25.41
N PRO A 278 0.96 36.07 25.26
CA PRO A 278 2.26 35.41 25.20
C PRO A 278 3.13 36.00 24.08
N ASP A 279 4.42 36.22 24.34
CA ASP A 279 5.35 36.67 23.31
C ASP A 279 5.65 35.53 22.33
N ILE A 280 5.25 35.70 21.07
CA ILE A 280 5.47 34.71 20.01
C ILE A 280 6.97 34.50 19.72
N ALA A 281 7.84 35.50 19.93
CA ALA A 281 9.28 35.34 19.73
C ALA A 281 9.88 34.38 20.76
N SER A 282 9.42 34.47 22.01
CA SER A 282 9.75 33.53 23.08
C SER A 282 9.26 32.11 22.78
N ILE A 283 8.01 31.95 22.28
CA ILE A 283 7.49 30.64 21.87
C ILE A 283 8.36 30.03 20.75
N LYS A 284 8.68 30.81 19.71
CA LYS A 284 9.56 30.37 18.61
C LYS A 284 10.93 29.91 19.12
N THR A 285 11.54 30.67 20.03
CA THR A 285 12.88 30.38 20.57
C THR A 285 12.88 29.17 21.51
N ILE A 286 11.80 28.94 22.25
CA ILE A 286 11.71 27.85 23.24
C ILE A 286 11.27 26.53 22.61
N LEU A 287 10.40 26.58 21.60
CA LEU A 287 9.73 25.41 21.05
C LEU A 287 10.17 25.08 19.62
N TYR A 288 10.00 26.03 18.68
CA TYR A 288 10.18 25.77 17.24
C TYR A 288 11.64 25.74 16.77
N ALA A 289 12.46 26.71 17.17
CA ALA A 289 13.87 26.75 16.78
C ALA A 289 14.69 25.57 17.34
N PRO A 290 14.49 25.14 18.61
CA PRO A 290 15.12 23.94 19.14
C PRO A 290 14.67 22.66 18.41
N HIS A 291 13.38 22.55 18.07
CA HIS A 291 12.86 21.42 17.31
C HIS A 291 13.53 21.29 15.95
N ALA A 292 13.68 22.39 15.20
CA ALA A 292 14.31 22.38 13.88
C ALA A 292 15.75 21.81 13.89
N SER A 293 16.46 21.93 15.01
CA SER A 293 17.84 21.46 15.20
C SER A 293 17.99 20.23 16.09
N ALA A 294 16.90 19.63 16.57
CA ALA A 294 16.93 18.51 17.50
C ALA A 294 17.50 17.23 16.85
N ALA A 295 18.43 16.56 17.54
CA ALA A 295 19.03 15.32 17.05
C ALA A 295 18.18 14.06 17.30
N ALA A 296 17.22 14.13 18.23
CA ALA A 296 16.34 13.04 18.63
C ALA A 296 14.90 13.53 18.82
N LEU A 297 13.96 12.72 18.33
CA LEU A 297 12.51 12.86 18.52
C LEU A 297 12.01 11.60 19.26
N PRO A 298 10.96 11.67 20.11
CA PRO A 298 10.01 12.77 20.19
C PRO A 298 10.38 13.86 21.21
N ASP A 299 10.11 15.11 20.82
CA ASP A 299 10.15 16.33 21.62
C ASP A 299 8.73 16.91 21.84
N ALA A 300 8.63 18.13 22.35
CA ALA A 300 7.36 18.74 22.75
C ALA A 300 6.39 19.02 21.58
N LEU A 301 6.89 19.15 20.36
CA LEU A 301 6.07 19.33 19.16
C LEU A 301 5.57 17.99 18.58
N THR A 302 6.08 16.86 19.07
CA THR A 302 5.64 15.54 18.60
C THR A 302 4.71 14.85 19.59
N ASN A 303 4.81 15.16 20.89
CA ASN A 303 4.00 14.57 21.96
C ASN A 303 3.34 15.63 22.88
N ALA A 304 2.32 16.34 22.38
CA ALA A 304 1.50 17.21 23.22
C ALA A 304 0.61 16.36 24.15
N ASN A 305 0.69 16.59 25.46
CA ASN A 305 -0.06 15.83 26.47
C ASN A 305 -1.15 16.67 27.15
N SER A 306 -1.35 17.91 26.69
CA SER A 306 -2.24 18.88 27.32
C SER A 306 -2.82 19.87 26.31
N LEU A 307 -3.96 20.49 26.65
CA LEU A 307 -4.64 21.47 25.78
C LEU A 307 -3.82 22.74 25.54
N TRP A 308 -3.03 23.19 26.52
CA TRP A 308 -2.15 24.36 26.34
C TRP A 308 -0.97 24.03 25.41
N GLU A 309 -0.37 22.84 25.50
CA GLU A 309 0.64 22.40 24.52
C GLU A 309 0.03 22.24 23.12
N ARG A 310 -1.20 21.70 23.03
CA ARG A 310 -1.94 21.57 21.78
C ARG A 310 -2.15 22.93 21.09
N SER A 311 -2.46 23.98 21.85
CA SER A 311 -2.67 25.31 21.28
C SER A 311 -1.42 25.92 20.61
N VAL A 312 -0.24 25.70 21.19
CA VAL A 312 1.03 26.20 20.62
C VAL A 312 1.60 25.26 19.55
N LEU A 313 1.10 24.03 19.44
CA LEU A 313 1.44 23.03 18.44
C LEU A 313 0.73 23.24 17.09
N LEU A 314 -0.47 23.84 17.08
CA LEU A 314 -1.32 23.94 15.88
C LEU A 314 -0.60 24.45 14.61
N PRO A 315 0.33 25.44 14.66
CA PRO A 315 1.10 25.80 13.48
C PRO A 315 1.95 24.65 12.91
N HIS A 316 2.59 23.84 13.74
CA HIS A 316 3.30 22.63 13.28
C HIS A 316 2.34 21.60 12.65
N ASP A 317 1.12 21.47 13.18
CA ASP A 317 0.11 20.58 12.59
C ASP A 317 -0.34 21.07 11.21
N TYR A 318 -0.60 22.37 11.07
CA TYR A 318 -1.07 22.99 9.83
C TYR A 318 -0.04 22.99 8.69
N PHE A 319 1.21 23.34 9.01
CA PHE A 319 2.26 23.50 7.99
C PHE A 319 3.02 22.20 7.69
N TYR A 320 3.02 21.22 8.60
CA TYR A 320 3.81 20.00 8.45
C TYR A 320 3.01 18.71 8.60
N THR A 321 2.36 18.48 9.75
CA THR A 321 1.77 17.16 10.06
C THR A 321 0.60 16.80 9.13
N ILE A 322 -0.36 17.72 8.97
CA ILE A 322 -1.53 17.54 8.10
C ILE A 322 -1.15 17.40 6.63
N PRO A 323 -0.34 18.30 6.01
CA PRO A 323 0.04 18.14 4.61
C PRO A 323 0.84 16.85 4.39
N LEU A 324 1.72 16.46 5.30
CA LEU A 324 2.40 15.18 5.22
C LEU A 324 1.41 14.00 5.21
N ALA A 325 0.42 14.01 6.11
CA ALA A 325 -0.59 12.97 6.18
C ALA A 325 -1.47 12.89 4.93
N ILE A 326 -1.90 14.05 4.40
CA ILE A 326 -2.64 14.16 3.15
C ILE A 326 -1.80 13.61 1.98
N ALA A 327 -0.49 13.90 1.94
CA ALA A 327 0.41 13.38 0.91
C ALA A 327 0.47 11.84 0.92
N HIS A 328 0.58 11.24 2.12
CA HIS A 328 0.56 9.79 2.28
C HIS A 328 -0.78 9.16 1.85
N CYS A 329 -1.90 9.83 2.11
CA CYS A 329 -3.22 9.38 1.64
C CYS A 329 -3.31 9.38 0.10
N TYR A 330 -2.91 10.48 -0.54
CA TYR A 330 -2.92 10.58 -2.00
C TYR A 330 -1.96 9.58 -2.66
N GLN A 331 -0.77 9.37 -2.08
CA GLN A 331 0.17 8.36 -2.56
C GLN A 331 -0.45 6.96 -2.51
N ALA A 332 -1.16 6.63 -1.42
CA ALA A 332 -1.82 5.35 -1.28
C ALA A 332 -3.01 5.17 -2.25
N LEU A 333 -3.68 6.27 -2.61
CA LEU A 333 -4.73 6.30 -3.64
C LEU A 333 -4.18 6.27 -5.09
N GLY A 334 -2.85 6.37 -5.27
CA GLY A 334 -2.22 6.43 -6.59
C GLY A 334 -2.25 7.80 -7.27
N ASP A 335 -2.70 8.85 -6.58
CA ASP A 335 -2.66 10.23 -7.07
C ASP A 335 -1.31 10.89 -6.74
N TYR A 336 -0.30 10.52 -7.53
CA TYR A 336 1.07 10.92 -7.28
C TYR A 336 1.33 12.42 -7.43
N ALA A 337 0.54 13.12 -8.27
CA ALA A 337 0.71 14.55 -8.52
C ALA A 337 0.21 15.40 -7.33
N ASN A 338 -0.94 15.04 -6.76
CA ASN A 338 -1.42 15.67 -5.53
C ASN A 338 -0.51 15.34 -4.35
N ALA A 339 -0.06 14.09 -4.22
CA ALA A 339 0.89 13.69 -3.18
C ALA A 339 2.20 14.48 -3.25
N GLU A 340 2.81 14.65 -4.44
CA GLU A 340 4.02 15.46 -4.63
C GLU A 340 3.82 16.88 -4.10
N THR A 341 2.69 17.49 -4.42
CA THR A 341 2.40 18.86 -3.99
C THR A 341 2.44 18.98 -2.46
N TYR A 342 1.76 18.09 -1.75
CA TYR A 342 1.67 18.14 -0.29
C TYR A 342 2.97 17.75 0.41
N TYR A 343 3.75 16.81 -0.16
CA TYR A 343 5.11 16.53 0.33
C TYR A 343 6.02 17.74 0.21
N LEU A 344 5.99 18.44 -0.93
CA LEU A 344 6.79 19.65 -1.14
C LEU A 344 6.35 20.79 -0.23
N GLN A 345 5.05 20.91 0.08
CA GLN A 345 4.54 21.85 1.08
C GLN A 345 5.09 21.54 2.48
N ALA A 346 5.00 20.28 2.92
CA ALA A 346 5.54 19.86 4.21
C ALA A 346 7.07 20.04 4.28
N ALA A 347 7.79 19.77 3.19
CA ALA A 347 9.23 19.99 3.08
C ALA A 347 9.62 21.47 3.14
N GLY A 348 8.75 22.37 2.65
CA GLY A 348 8.91 23.82 2.67
C GLY A 348 8.68 24.47 4.03
N TYR A 349 8.31 23.70 5.06
CA TYR A 349 8.05 24.22 6.39
C TYR A 349 9.32 24.79 7.05
N ALA A 350 9.25 26.05 7.50
CA ALA A 350 10.42 26.79 8.00
C ALA A 350 11.07 26.20 9.26
N TYR A 351 10.30 25.48 10.09
CA TYR A 351 10.79 24.84 11.32
C TYR A 351 10.85 23.31 11.22
N LEU A 352 10.93 22.78 10.00
CA LEU A 352 11.11 21.34 9.78
C LEU A 352 12.41 20.85 10.43
N ASN A 353 12.36 19.71 11.13
CA ASN A 353 13.56 19.10 11.68
C ASN A 353 14.45 18.52 10.57
N THR A 354 15.62 19.11 10.33
CA THR A 354 16.50 18.69 9.22
C THR A 354 17.30 17.41 9.50
N ALA A 355 17.24 16.87 10.72
CA ALA A 355 18.00 15.68 11.14
C ALA A 355 17.19 14.37 11.03
N THR A 356 15.86 14.44 11.15
CA THR A 356 14.94 13.28 11.18
C THR A 356 13.79 13.46 10.20
N GLU A 357 13.02 14.55 10.29
CA GLU A 357 11.83 14.78 9.47
C GLU A 357 12.17 15.10 8.01
N GLY A 358 13.20 15.91 7.76
CA GLY A 358 13.72 16.19 6.42
C GLY A 358 14.16 14.92 5.68
N PRO A 359 15.03 14.08 6.28
CA PRO A 359 15.37 12.78 5.70
C PRO A 359 14.17 11.82 5.53
N TYR A 360 13.20 11.85 6.46
CA TYR A 360 11.97 11.08 6.32
C TYR A 360 11.17 11.49 5.08
N ILE A 361 10.90 12.80 4.91
CA ILE A 361 10.20 13.32 3.72
C ILE A 361 10.99 13.03 2.45
N TRP A 362 12.32 13.17 2.47
CA TRP A 362 13.14 12.88 1.30
C TRP A 362 12.95 11.44 0.83
N VAL A 363 13.00 10.47 1.76
CA VAL A 363 12.78 9.05 1.44
C VAL A 363 11.35 8.81 0.97
N ALA A 364 10.34 9.38 1.64
CA ALA A 364 8.94 9.25 1.24
C ALA A 364 8.67 9.81 -0.17
N LEU A 365 9.23 10.99 -0.48
CA LEU A 365 9.11 11.63 -1.79
C LEU A 365 9.88 10.86 -2.88
N ALA A 366 11.05 10.29 -2.57
CA ALA A 366 11.77 9.42 -3.50
C ALA A 366 10.99 8.12 -3.76
N GLN A 367 10.34 7.54 -2.73
CA GLN A 367 9.45 6.40 -2.88
C GLN A 367 8.19 6.74 -3.68
N LEU A 368 7.64 7.94 -3.52
CA LEU A 368 6.55 8.45 -4.36
C LEU A 368 6.95 8.45 -5.84
N TYR A 369 8.11 9.04 -6.17
CA TYR A 369 8.58 9.08 -7.56
C TYR A 369 8.90 7.70 -8.13
N ARG A 370 9.44 6.80 -7.29
CA ARG A 370 9.60 5.40 -7.66
C ARG A 370 8.24 4.76 -7.97
N ALA A 371 7.25 4.88 -7.08
CA ALA A 371 5.91 4.31 -7.26
C ALA A 371 5.21 4.88 -8.50
N TRP A 372 5.35 6.19 -8.73
CA TRP A 372 4.84 6.86 -9.93
C TRP A 372 5.51 6.31 -11.19
N GLY A 373 6.84 6.21 -11.22
CA GLY A 373 7.58 5.61 -12.33
C GLY A 373 7.20 4.14 -12.55
N ASP A 374 7.08 3.36 -11.48
CA ASP A 374 6.67 1.95 -11.52
C ASP A 374 5.27 1.83 -12.15
N SER A 375 4.32 2.69 -11.77
CA SER A 375 2.96 2.69 -12.32
C SER A 375 2.92 2.96 -13.83
N LEU A 376 3.73 3.91 -14.32
CA LEU A 376 3.81 4.26 -15.74
C LEU A 376 4.57 3.20 -16.53
N TYR A 377 5.64 2.66 -15.96
CA TYR A 377 6.44 1.63 -16.60
C TYR A 377 5.64 0.32 -16.73
N LEU A 378 4.87 -0.01 -15.70
CA LEU A 378 3.89 -1.09 -15.72
C LEU A 378 2.77 -0.87 -16.74
N GLN A 379 2.51 0.34 -17.24
CA GLN A 379 1.55 0.59 -18.32
C GLN A 379 2.20 0.55 -19.71
N GLY A 380 3.53 0.42 -19.79
CA GLY A 380 4.31 0.50 -21.01
C GLY A 380 4.73 1.93 -21.41
N ASP A 381 4.38 2.95 -20.62
CA ASP A 381 4.85 4.33 -20.84
C ASP A 381 6.28 4.51 -20.30
N ARG A 382 7.25 4.08 -21.11
CA ARG A 382 8.68 4.19 -20.81
C ARG A 382 9.14 5.65 -20.71
N ALA A 383 8.53 6.56 -21.46
CA ALA A 383 8.91 7.97 -21.47
C ALA A 383 8.45 8.67 -20.18
N GLY A 384 7.17 8.50 -19.81
CA GLY A 384 6.62 8.98 -18.55
C GLY A 384 7.35 8.38 -17.34
N ALA A 385 7.63 7.08 -17.36
CA ALA A 385 8.40 6.43 -16.32
C ALA A 385 9.81 7.01 -16.17
N THR A 386 10.51 7.22 -17.30
CA THR A 386 11.85 7.85 -17.29
C THR A 386 11.81 9.26 -16.70
N ASN A 387 10.75 10.04 -16.95
CA ASN A 387 10.58 11.36 -16.36
C ASN A 387 10.34 11.29 -14.84
N ALA A 388 9.51 10.36 -14.37
CA ALA A 388 9.23 10.17 -12.94
C ALA A 388 10.47 9.69 -12.18
N TYR A 389 11.14 8.63 -12.66
CA TYR A 389 12.41 8.16 -12.11
C TYR A 389 13.52 9.22 -12.22
N GLY A 390 13.48 10.01 -13.29
CA GLY A 390 14.35 11.14 -13.57
C GLY A 390 14.33 12.23 -12.50
N LYS A 391 13.27 12.28 -11.67
CA LYS A 391 13.20 13.19 -10.51
C LYS A 391 14.12 12.78 -9.36
N VAL A 392 14.56 11.51 -9.31
CA VAL A 392 15.44 10.94 -8.28
C VAL A 392 16.86 10.74 -8.82
N VAL A 393 17.01 10.15 -10.01
CA VAL A 393 18.32 9.87 -10.64
C VAL A 393 18.31 10.35 -12.08
N THR A 394 19.34 11.08 -12.51
CA THR A 394 19.42 11.55 -13.90
C THR A 394 19.49 10.36 -14.88
N PRO A 395 18.62 10.25 -15.90
CA PRO A 395 18.69 9.17 -16.86
C PRO A 395 20.04 9.16 -17.60
N GLY A 396 20.70 8.01 -17.64
CA GLY A 396 22.00 7.84 -18.33
C GLY A 396 23.22 8.48 -17.65
N SER A 397 23.07 9.11 -16.48
CA SER A 397 24.18 9.69 -15.73
C SER A 397 23.98 9.51 -14.22
N PRO A 398 24.98 9.05 -13.46
CA PRO A 398 24.89 8.94 -12.00
C PRO A 398 25.03 10.31 -11.31
N ALA A 399 24.25 11.29 -11.75
CA ALA A 399 24.27 12.67 -11.27
C ALA A 399 22.93 13.07 -10.66
N ALA A 400 22.96 14.00 -9.71
CA ALA A 400 21.76 14.49 -9.03
C ALA A 400 20.94 15.35 -9.99
N PRO A 401 19.64 15.05 -10.19
CA PRO A 401 18.79 15.87 -11.03
C PRO A 401 18.47 17.22 -10.36
N ALA A 402 18.19 18.23 -11.17
CA ALA A 402 17.83 19.58 -10.72
C ALA A 402 16.37 19.67 -10.25
N THR A 403 15.98 18.84 -9.28
CA THR A 403 14.61 18.77 -8.75
C THR A 403 14.50 19.32 -7.32
N ALA A 404 13.28 19.61 -6.89
CA ALA A 404 13.00 20.04 -5.51
C ALA A 404 13.49 19.03 -4.46
N LEU A 405 13.58 17.73 -4.81
CA LEU A 405 14.15 16.68 -3.96
C LEU A 405 15.61 16.96 -3.55
N TYR A 406 16.38 17.65 -4.40
CA TYR A 406 17.77 18.00 -4.15
C TYR A 406 18.00 19.48 -3.80
N GLN A 407 17.08 20.37 -4.19
CA GLN A 407 17.26 21.83 -4.05
C GLN A 407 16.59 22.42 -2.80
N LEU A 408 15.59 21.76 -2.23
CA LEU A 408 14.79 22.32 -1.15
C LEU A 408 15.54 22.25 0.19
N ALA A 409 15.64 23.38 0.89
CA ALA A 409 16.49 23.53 2.08
C ALA A 409 16.17 22.51 3.20
N GLY A 410 14.88 22.23 3.45
CA GLY A 410 14.44 21.23 4.43
C GLY A 410 14.92 19.80 4.15
N LEU A 411 15.30 19.51 2.90
CA LEU A 411 15.75 18.19 2.44
C LEU A 411 17.28 18.08 2.27
N ALA A 412 18.02 19.16 2.53
CA ALA A 412 19.44 19.28 2.19
C ALA A 412 20.33 18.18 2.83
N THR A 413 20.02 17.75 4.06
CA THR A 413 20.78 16.69 4.75
C THR A 413 20.75 15.37 3.98
N ALA A 414 19.56 14.94 3.57
CA ALA A 414 19.38 13.70 2.81
C ALA A 414 19.86 13.86 1.35
N ALA A 415 19.59 15.01 0.73
CA ALA A 415 20.08 15.34 -0.61
C ALA A 415 21.60 15.26 -0.72
N LYS A 416 22.35 15.76 0.29
CA LYS A 416 23.81 15.69 0.34
C LYS A 416 24.31 14.24 0.40
N ARG A 417 23.66 13.40 1.22
CA ARG A 417 23.98 11.96 1.33
C ARG A 417 23.67 11.24 0.02
N ALA A 418 22.49 11.46 -0.56
CA ALA A 418 22.10 10.91 -1.85
C ALA A 418 23.10 11.30 -2.96
N THR A 419 23.51 12.57 -3.01
CA THR A 419 24.50 13.06 -4.00
C THR A 419 25.84 12.34 -3.91
N ALA A 420 26.29 12.00 -2.69
CA ALA A 420 27.52 11.24 -2.49
C ALA A 420 27.42 9.77 -2.95
N LEU A 421 26.20 9.18 -2.90
CA LEU A 421 25.94 7.79 -3.27
C LEU A 421 25.74 7.60 -4.78
N LEU A 422 25.24 8.62 -5.50
CA LEU A 422 24.90 8.51 -6.93
C LEU A 422 26.04 7.95 -7.79
N PRO A 423 27.30 8.42 -7.69
CA PRO A 423 28.42 7.87 -8.47
C PRO A 423 28.74 6.41 -8.16
N GLN A 424 28.32 5.90 -7.00
CA GLN A 424 28.61 4.55 -6.52
C GLN A 424 27.56 3.52 -6.93
N LEU A 425 26.40 3.94 -7.46
CA LEU A 425 25.26 3.04 -7.73
C LEU A 425 25.61 1.90 -8.68
N ALA A 426 26.38 2.16 -9.74
CA ALA A 426 26.81 1.13 -10.68
C ALA A 426 27.71 0.08 -10.00
N THR A 427 28.64 0.52 -9.15
CA THR A 427 29.52 -0.37 -8.38
C THR A 427 28.73 -1.19 -7.37
N LEU A 428 27.84 -0.54 -6.60
CA LEU A 428 26.97 -1.20 -5.62
C LEU A 428 26.09 -2.29 -6.26
N ALA A 429 25.59 -2.04 -7.47
CA ALA A 429 24.81 -3.02 -8.23
C ALA A 429 25.62 -4.26 -8.66
N GLN A 430 26.93 -4.15 -8.81
CA GLN A 430 27.81 -5.24 -9.26
C GLN A 430 28.49 -5.98 -8.11
N THR A 431 29.00 -5.24 -7.11
CA THR A 431 29.87 -5.79 -6.06
C THR A 431 29.16 -5.96 -4.71
N GLY A 432 27.88 -5.61 -4.62
CA GLY A 432 27.10 -5.65 -3.38
C GLY A 432 27.27 -4.40 -2.51
N THR A 433 26.75 -4.44 -1.28
CA THR A 433 26.57 -3.27 -0.40
C THR A 433 27.82 -2.84 0.38
N GLY A 434 29.00 -3.32 0.00
CA GLY A 434 30.26 -2.97 0.65
C GLY A 434 30.53 -1.46 0.55
N GLY A 435 30.61 -0.77 1.69
CA GLY A 435 30.85 0.68 1.75
C GLY A 435 29.61 1.55 2.03
N VAL A 436 28.40 0.97 2.07
CA VAL A 436 27.19 1.70 2.49
C VAL A 436 27.12 1.75 4.03
N THR A 437 27.06 2.94 4.60
CA THR A 437 26.94 3.10 6.06
C THR A 437 25.52 2.82 6.53
N ALA A 438 25.34 2.46 7.81
CA ALA A 438 24.01 2.22 8.39
C ALA A 438 23.05 3.44 8.30
N ASP A 439 23.60 4.66 8.20
CA ASP A 439 22.84 5.89 8.00
C ASP A 439 22.32 6.05 6.57
N ASP A 440 22.97 5.42 5.59
CA ASP A 440 22.71 5.64 4.16
C ASP A 440 21.79 4.57 3.56
N VAL A 441 21.50 3.48 4.29
CA VAL A 441 20.73 2.32 3.79
C VAL A 441 19.37 2.72 3.20
N ALA A 442 18.56 3.51 3.92
CA ALA A 442 17.23 3.91 3.42
C ALA A 442 17.31 4.70 2.10
N ILE A 443 18.26 5.63 2.00
CA ILE A 443 18.49 6.47 0.82
C ILE A 443 19.05 5.62 -0.33
N ALA A 444 20.08 4.82 -0.05
CA ALA A 444 20.73 3.95 -1.03
C ALA A 444 19.76 2.93 -1.63
N THR A 445 18.84 2.38 -0.82
CA THR A 445 17.83 1.41 -1.28
C THR A 445 16.96 2.02 -2.37
N VAL A 446 16.33 3.17 -2.12
CA VAL A 446 15.44 3.81 -3.10
C VAL A 446 16.22 4.26 -4.33
N LEU A 447 17.45 4.77 -4.16
CA LEU A 447 18.31 5.14 -5.29
C LEU A 447 18.66 3.94 -6.18
N LEU A 448 19.02 2.80 -5.59
CA LEU A 448 19.35 1.58 -6.33
C LEU A 448 18.14 1.00 -7.06
N GLU A 449 16.97 1.03 -6.43
CA GLU A 449 15.71 0.58 -7.05
C GLU A 449 15.37 1.42 -8.28
N VAL A 450 15.42 2.76 -8.16
CA VAL A 450 15.18 3.66 -9.30
C VAL A 450 16.25 3.50 -10.38
N TYR A 451 17.53 3.39 -9.99
CA TYR A 451 18.64 3.15 -10.93
C TYR A 451 18.44 1.85 -11.72
N ALA A 452 18.07 0.76 -11.05
CA ALA A 452 17.80 -0.51 -11.71
C ALA A 452 16.68 -0.38 -12.75
N LYS A 453 15.61 0.37 -12.46
CA LYS A 453 14.52 0.64 -13.41
C LYS A 453 14.95 1.48 -14.61
N LEU A 454 15.77 2.52 -14.39
CA LEU A 454 16.34 3.32 -15.49
C LEU A 454 17.27 2.49 -16.38
N VAL A 455 18.08 1.60 -15.80
CA VAL A 455 18.92 0.66 -16.56
C VAL A 455 18.05 -0.30 -17.39
N GLN A 456 16.98 -0.85 -16.82
CA GLN A 456 16.04 -1.70 -17.55
C GLN A 456 15.43 -0.99 -18.76
N ILE A 457 14.94 0.24 -18.56
CA ILE A 457 14.38 1.06 -19.65
C ILE A 457 15.44 1.35 -20.72
N GLY A 458 16.64 1.76 -20.30
CA GLY A 458 17.76 2.04 -21.21
C GLY A 458 18.21 0.82 -22.03
N ALA A 459 18.09 -0.39 -21.47
CA ALA A 459 18.36 -1.65 -22.16
C ALA A 459 17.17 -2.18 -23.00
N GLY A 460 16.04 -1.47 -23.05
CA GLY A 460 14.86 -1.89 -23.78
C GLY A 460 14.10 -3.06 -23.15
N LEU A 461 14.38 -3.38 -21.88
CA LEU A 461 13.68 -4.41 -21.12
C LEU A 461 12.26 -3.95 -20.76
N ASP A 462 11.39 -4.88 -20.39
CA ASP A 462 10.11 -4.58 -19.77
C ASP A 462 10.27 -4.37 -18.25
N TYR A 463 9.18 -4.01 -17.55
CA TYR A 463 9.18 -3.81 -16.11
C TYR A 463 9.69 -5.02 -15.31
N TRP A 464 9.52 -6.23 -15.87
CA TRP A 464 9.90 -7.50 -15.28
C TRP A 464 11.33 -7.92 -15.62
N GLY A 465 12.04 -7.16 -16.46
CA GLY A 465 13.39 -7.43 -16.90
C GLY A 465 13.50 -8.33 -18.14
N ASN A 466 12.39 -8.62 -18.83
CA ASN A 466 12.42 -9.40 -20.06
C ASN A 466 12.63 -8.49 -21.27
N TYR A 467 13.42 -8.95 -22.22
CA TYR A 467 13.55 -8.28 -23.51
C TYR A 467 12.40 -8.69 -24.42
N ALA A 468 11.70 -7.72 -25.02
CA ALA A 468 10.48 -7.99 -25.79
C ALA A 468 10.69 -8.90 -27.02
N ALA A 469 11.92 -8.94 -27.55
CA ALA A 469 12.29 -9.80 -28.68
C ALA A 469 13.10 -11.05 -28.26
N ALA A 470 13.22 -11.33 -26.96
CA ALA A 470 13.81 -12.58 -26.50
C ALA A 470 12.91 -13.77 -26.87
N VAL A 471 13.53 -14.89 -27.23
CA VAL A 471 12.84 -16.15 -27.50
C VAL A 471 12.70 -16.92 -26.18
N PRO A 472 11.48 -17.25 -25.74
CA PRO A 472 11.30 -18.06 -24.54
C PRO A 472 11.80 -19.49 -24.74
N ILE A 473 12.43 -20.05 -23.70
CA ILE A 473 12.91 -21.44 -23.67
C ILE A 473 11.75 -22.44 -23.59
N TRP A 474 10.63 -22.04 -23.00
CA TRP A 474 9.47 -22.89 -22.77
C TRP A 474 8.41 -22.67 -23.84
N SER A 475 7.72 -23.73 -24.23
CA SER A 475 6.64 -23.66 -25.22
C SER A 475 5.45 -22.86 -24.71
N PHE A 476 4.66 -22.32 -25.64
CA PHE A 476 3.44 -21.58 -25.35
C PHE A 476 2.47 -22.41 -24.50
N SER A 477 2.25 -23.68 -24.83
CA SER A 477 1.31 -24.55 -24.13
C SER A 477 1.70 -24.75 -22.66
N TYR A 478 2.98 -24.97 -22.38
CA TYR A 478 3.48 -25.10 -21.02
C TYR A 478 3.36 -23.79 -20.25
N LEU A 479 3.80 -22.66 -20.82
CA LEU A 479 3.71 -21.35 -20.18
C LEU A 479 2.26 -20.93 -19.95
N GLN A 480 1.34 -21.28 -20.84
CA GLN A 480 -0.09 -21.08 -20.66
C GLN A 480 -0.60 -21.85 -19.44
N GLN A 481 -0.25 -23.13 -19.31
CA GLN A 481 -0.67 -23.93 -18.15
C GLN A 481 -0.11 -23.37 -16.82
N VAL A 482 1.14 -22.90 -16.83
CA VAL A 482 1.77 -22.25 -15.67
C VAL A 482 1.08 -20.92 -15.33
N ALA A 483 0.78 -20.09 -16.33
CA ALA A 483 0.08 -18.82 -16.14
C ALA A 483 -1.34 -19.04 -15.59
N ILE A 484 -2.07 -20.02 -16.13
CA ILE A 484 -3.39 -20.43 -15.64
C ILE A 484 -3.31 -20.88 -14.18
N ASN A 485 -2.33 -21.73 -13.83
CA ASN A 485 -2.18 -22.22 -12.46
C ASN A 485 -1.94 -21.08 -11.46
N PHE A 486 -1.04 -20.14 -11.76
CA PHE A 486 -0.81 -19.00 -10.87
C PHE A 486 -2.00 -18.04 -10.81
N ALA A 487 -2.70 -17.83 -11.92
CA ALA A 487 -3.93 -17.02 -11.92
C ALA A 487 -5.03 -17.68 -11.06
N GLN A 488 -5.18 -19.01 -11.10
CA GLN A 488 -6.11 -19.75 -10.22
C GLN A 488 -5.72 -19.65 -8.74
N LEU A 489 -4.44 -19.74 -8.41
CA LEU A 489 -3.96 -19.54 -7.05
C LEU A 489 -4.22 -18.11 -6.56
N ALA A 490 -4.07 -17.11 -7.44
CA ALA A 490 -4.43 -15.72 -7.14
C ALA A 490 -5.95 -15.57 -6.90
N GLN A 491 -6.81 -16.12 -7.77
CA GLN A 491 -8.27 -16.13 -7.59
C GLN A 491 -8.68 -16.77 -6.25
N GLN A 492 -8.05 -17.89 -5.87
CA GLN A 492 -8.33 -18.56 -4.59
C GLN A 492 -7.90 -17.70 -3.40
N ALA A 493 -6.72 -17.08 -3.46
CA ALA A 493 -6.24 -16.18 -2.42
C ALA A 493 -7.15 -14.94 -2.29
N GLU A 494 -7.56 -14.33 -3.40
CA GLU A 494 -8.46 -13.18 -3.41
C GLU A 494 -9.81 -13.51 -2.75
N ASN A 495 -10.41 -14.66 -3.09
CA ASN A 495 -11.63 -15.13 -2.44
C ASN A 495 -11.47 -15.33 -0.93
N GLN A 496 -10.30 -15.79 -0.48
CA GLN A 496 -10.00 -15.91 0.95
C GLN A 496 -9.86 -14.54 1.63
N VAL A 497 -9.22 -13.57 0.98
CA VAL A 497 -9.12 -12.19 1.46
C VAL A 497 -10.51 -11.59 1.66
N VAL A 498 -11.39 -11.70 0.66
CA VAL A 498 -12.77 -11.21 0.74
C VAL A 498 -13.51 -11.85 1.92
N ASN A 499 -13.34 -13.15 2.13
CA ASN A 499 -13.97 -13.85 3.26
C ASN A 499 -13.42 -13.36 4.61
N PHE A 500 -12.11 -13.20 4.77
CA PHE A 500 -11.52 -12.71 6.02
C PHE A 500 -11.89 -11.26 6.32
N TRP A 501 -11.90 -10.39 5.31
CA TRP A 501 -12.32 -8.99 5.50
C TRP A 501 -13.80 -8.87 5.83
N ASN A 502 -14.66 -9.68 5.18
CA ASN A 502 -16.09 -9.73 5.52
C ASN A 502 -16.29 -10.20 6.98
N GLN A 503 -15.57 -11.23 7.42
CA GLN A 503 -15.61 -11.67 8.82
C GLN A 503 -15.08 -10.60 9.77
N ALA A 504 -14.03 -9.86 9.40
CA ALA A 504 -13.52 -8.75 10.18
C ALA A 504 -14.56 -7.62 10.34
N ASP A 505 -15.28 -7.28 9.27
CA ASP A 505 -16.31 -6.24 9.27
C ASP A 505 -17.55 -6.67 10.06
N GLN A 506 -18.00 -7.93 9.92
CA GLN A 506 -19.06 -8.50 10.75
C GLN A 506 -18.68 -8.49 12.22
N ALA A 507 -17.46 -8.91 12.56
CA ALA A 507 -16.96 -8.90 13.93
C ALA A 507 -16.86 -7.45 14.47
N LYS A 508 -16.44 -6.49 13.64
CA LYS A 508 -16.40 -5.06 14.00
C LYS A 508 -17.80 -4.50 14.24
N LEU A 509 -18.79 -4.87 13.43
CA LEU A 509 -20.18 -4.48 13.62
C LEU A 509 -20.71 -5.03 14.96
N THR A 510 -20.54 -6.34 15.20
CA THR A 510 -20.93 -6.98 16.47
C THR A 510 -20.28 -6.29 17.67
N ARG A 511 -18.97 -6.00 17.59
CA ARG A 511 -18.27 -5.26 18.64
C ARG A 511 -18.86 -3.87 18.87
N THR A 512 -19.24 -3.17 17.80
CA THR A 512 -19.86 -1.84 17.88
C THR A 512 -21.26 -1.91 18.50
N GLU A 513 -22.05 -2.92 18.16
CA GLU A 513 -23.35 -3.17 18.79
C GLU A 513 -23.21 -3.46 20.29
N LEU A 514 -22.24 -4.30 20.68
CA LEU A 514 -21.94 -4.57 22.09
C LEU A 514 -21.46 -3.31 22.83
N ALA A 515 -20.60 -2.49 22.20
CA ALA A 515 -20.17 -1.22 22.77
C ALA A 515 -21.36 -0.24 22.94
N ASN A 516 -22.27 -0.20 21.97
CA ASN A 516 -23.50 0.57 22.06
C ASN A 516 -24.43 0.07 23.17
N GLN A 517 -24.53 -1.25 23.38
CA GLN A 517 -25.28 -1.82 24.51
C GLN A 517 -24.68 -1.41 25.85
N VAL A 518 -23.35 -1.41 26.00
CA VAL A 518 -22.67 -0.90 27.21
C VAL A 518 -22.97 0.59 27.44
N SER A 519 -22.93 1.40 26.38
CA SER A 519 -23.29 2.82 26.43
C SER A 519 -24.76 3.02 26.87
N GLN A 520 -25.69 2.27 26.27
CA GLN A 520 -27.11 2.32 26.63
C GLN A 520 -27.37 1.88 28.07
N ALA A 521 -26.73 0.80 28.52
CA ALA A 521 -26.83 0.32 29.91
C ALA A 521 -26.30 1.38 30.91
N SER A 522 -25.24 2.11 30.53
CA SER A 522 -24.74 3.24 31.33
C SER A 522 -25.77 4.39 31.38
N GLY A 523 -26.49 4.65 30.29
CA GLY A 523 -27.62 5.59 30.25
C GLY A 523 -28.78 5.15 31.16
N GLN A 524 -29.10 3.86 31.19
CA GLN A 524 -30.13 3.29 32.08
C GLN A 524 -29.78 3.45 33.56
N ILE A 525 -28.50 3.32 33.93
CA ILE A 525 -28.04 3.61 35.30
C ILE A 525 -28.36 5.06 35.68
N ASN A 526 -28.05 6.02 34.81
CA ASN A 526 -28.31 7.43 35.10
C ASN A 526 -29.81 7.71 35.26
N ALA A 527 -30.64 7.15 34.39
CA ALA A 527 -32.10 7.29 34.47
C ALA A 527 -32.65 6.70 35.79
N ALA A 528 -32.19 5.50 36.16
CA ALA A 528 -32.58 4.85 37.42
C ALA A 528 -32.10 5.65 38.66
N GLN A 529 -30.91 6.24 38.61
CA GLN A 529 -30.40 7.12 39.68
C GLN A 529 -31.28 8.38 39.84
N GLN A 530 -31.72 9.00 38.73
CA GLN A 530 -32.61 10.15 38.80
C GLN A 530 -33.99 9.77 39.36
N GLN A 531 -34.55 8.62 38.97
CA GLN A 531 -35.81 8.13 39.54
C GLN A 531 -35.71 7.89 41.05
N LEU A 532 -34.59 7.34 41.53
CA LEU A 532 -34.33 7.17 42.96
C LEU A 532 -34.25 8.52 43.68
N ALA A 533 -33.55 9.51 43.10
CA ALA A 533 -33.45 10.85 43.68
C ALA A 533 -34.82 11.55 43.78
N VAL A 534 -35.67 11.43 42.74
CA VAL A 534 -37.04 11.96 42.76
C VAL A 534 -37.88 11.28 43.84
N ALA A 535 -37.81 9.95 43.95
CA ALA A 535 -38.52 9.20 44.99
C ALA A 535 -38.08 9.62 46.41
N GLN A 536 -36.78 9.86 46.61
CA GLN A 536 -36.24 10.34 47.89
C GLN A 536 -36.70 11.77 48.23
N ALA A 537 -36.69 12.69 47.25
CA ALA A 537 -37.20 14.04 47.43
C ALA A 537 -38.70 14.05 47.75
N GLN A 538 -39.47 13.17 47.11
CA GLN A 538 -40.89 12.99 47.38
C GLN A 538 -41.13 12.44 48.80
N ALA A 539 -40.34 11.45 49.25
CA ALA A 539 -40.41 10.95 50.63
C ALA A 539 -40.10 12.05 51.67
N GLN A 540 -39.11 12.90 51.41
CA GLN A 540 -38.80 14.06 52.27
C GLN A 540 -39.97 15.06 52.33
N ALA A 541 -40.62 15.33 51.19
CA ALA A 541 -41.80 16.20 51.15
C ALA A 541 -42.97 15.62 51.97
N TYR A 542 -43.22 14.31 51.88
CA TYR A 542 -44.23 13.64 52.72
C TYR A 542 -43.86 13.63 54.20
N GLN A 543 -42.57 13.54 54.54
CA GLN A 543 -42.10 13.60 55.93
C GLN A 543 -42.32 15.00 56.54
N ALA A 544 -42.07 16.06 55.77
CA ALA A 544 -42.43 17.42 56.17
C ALA A 544 -43.96 17.58 56.33
N GLY A 545 -44.75 16.92 55.48
CA GLY A 545 -46.21 16.85 55.60
C GLY A 545 -46.68 16.19 56.90
N VAL A 546 -46.05 15.07 57.30
CA VAL A 546 -46.31 14.40 58.59
C VAL A 546 -45.97 15.32 59.76
N ALA A 547 -44.81 16.00 59.73
CA ALA A 547 -44.42 16.93 60.78
C ALA A 547 -45.44 18.08 60.92
N LEU A 548 -45.89 18.65 59.80
CA LEU A 548 -46.93 19.70 59.78
C LEU A 548 -48.26 19.19 60.34
N ALA A 549 -48.70 17.99 59.92
CA ALA A 549 -49.93 17.37 60.42
C ALA A 549 -49.85 17.10 61.93
N GLN A 550 -48.70 16.62 62.42
CA GLN A 550 -48.44 16.42 63.84
C GLN A 550 -48.54 17.74 64.63
N THR A 551 -47.89 18.80 64.15
CA THR A 551 -47.95 20.12 64.78
C THR A 551 -49.38 20.65 64.82
N ARG A 552 -50.15 20.50 63.74
CA ARG A 552 -51.57 20.91 63.70
C ARG A 552 -52.44 20.14 64.68
N ALA A 553 -52.27 18.81 64.78
CA ALA A 553 -52.99 17.98 65.73
C ALA A 553 -52.66 18.37 67.19
N THR A 554 -51.37 18.56 67.51
CA THR A 554 -50.94 19.00 68.84
C THR A 554 -51.44 20.39 69.18
N ASN A 555 -51.38 21.35 68.25
CA ASN A 555 -51.87 22.71 68.46
C ASN A 555 -53.40 22.74 68.64
N ALA A 556 -54.15 21.95 67.87
CA ALA A 556 -55.60 21.83 68.03
C ALA A 556 -55.97 21.26 69.41
N ALA A 557 -55.28 20.20 69.86
CA ALA A 557 -55.48 19.61 71.18
C ALA A 557 -55.11 20.59 72.31
N LYS A 558 -53.98 21.30 72.19
CA LYS A 558 -53.56 22.31 73.16
C LYS A 558 -54.54 23.48 73.23
N ASN A 559 -54.98 23.99 72.07
CA ASN A 559 -55.97 25.06 72.00
C ASN A 559 -57.30 24.64 72.65
N ALA A 560 -57.75 23.39 72.47
CA ALA A 560 -58.96 22.88 73.12
C ALA A 560 -58.81 22.84 74.65
N GLN A 561 -57.65 22.37 75.15
CA GLN A 561 -57.34 22.33 76.59
C GLN A 561 -57.23 23.73 77.20
N GLU A 562 -56.53 24.64 76.52
CA GLU A 562 -56.30 26.02 76.96
C GLU A 562 -57.59 26.85 76.93
N TYR A 563 -58.44 26.67 75.91
CA TYR A 563 -59.78 27.26 75.88
C TYR A 563 -60.65 26.71 77.02
N GLY A 564 -60.59 25.40 77.28
CA GLY A 564 -61.32 24.79 78.40
C GLY A 564 -60.93 25.40 79.75
N SER A 565 -59.64 25.57 80.00
CA SER A 565 -59.14 26.11 81.28
C SER A 565 -59.39 27.62 81.43
N LEU A 566 -59.03 28.45 80.45
CA LEU A 566 -59.20 29.91 80.53
C LEU A 566 -60.66 30.34 80.49
N ASN A 567 -61.49 29.75 79.62
CA ASN A 567 -62.90 30.11 79.52
C ASN A 567 -63.68 29.74 80.79
N SER A 568 -63.30 28.66 81.48
CA SER A 568 -63.92 28.29 82.76
C SER A 568 -63.74 29.39 83.83
N GLN A 569 -62.60 30.08 83.82
CA GLN A 569 -62.31 31.18 84.75
C GLN A 569 -63.11 32.44 84.39
N VAL A 570 -63.25 32.77 83.10
CA VAL A 570 -64.06 33.90 82.63
C VAL A 570 -65.54 33.71 82.97
N ILE A 571 -66.06 32.49 82.79
CA ILE A 571 -67.44 32.14 83.12
C ILE A 571 -67.72 32.32 84.62
N VAL A 572 -66.77 31.96 85.50
CA VAL A 572 -66.87 32.20 86.95
C VAL A 572 -66.92 33.71 87.24
N ILE A 573 -66.01 34.49 86.68
CA ILE A 573 -65.94 35.94 86.89
C ILE A 573 -67.21 36.65 86.39
N GLN A 574 -67.74 36.26 85.23
CA GLN A 574 -68.98 36.83 84.69
C GLN A 574 -70.20 36.48 85.54
N ALA A 575 -70.31 35.24 86.03
CA ALA A 575 -71.42 34.82 86.88
C ALA A 575 -71.41 35.54 88.24
N THR A 576 -70.26 35.63 88.89
CA THR A 576 -70.09 36.37 90.15
C THR A 576 -70.30 37.87 89.93
N GLY A 577 -69.81 38.45 88.83
CA GLY A 577 -70.00 39.86 88.50
C GLY A 577 -71.47 40.23 88.25
N GLN A 578 -72.26 39.35 87.63
CA GLN A 578 -73.71 39.58 87.45
C GLN A 578 -74.49 39.46 88.76
N GLN A 579 -74.09 38.55 89.66
CA GLN A 579 -74.70 38.42 90.98
C GLN A 579 -74.44 39.67 91.85
N VAL A 580 -73.18 40.12 91.91
CA VAL A 580 -72.78 41.32 92.67
C VAL A 580 -73.42 42.59 92.11
N SER A 581 -73.50 42.74 90.78
CA SER A 581 -74.21 43.87 90.14
C SER A 581 -75.71 43.91 90.44
N GLY A 582 -76.30 42.79 90.88
CA GLY A 582 -77.70 42.66 91.26
C GLY A 582 -78.00 42.89 92.75
N GLY A 583 -76.99 43.20 93.58
CA GLY A 583 -77.17 43.53 95.00
C GLY A 583 -77.02 42.36 95.98
N ASP A 584 -76.46 41.23 95.54
CA ASP A 584 -76.28 39.98 96.30
C ASP A 584 -74.80 39.75 96.70
N ASP A 585 -74.51 38.77 97.57
CA ASP A 585 -73.22 38.59 98.29
C ASP A 585 -72.05 38.01 97.45
N GLY A 586 -72.33 37.58 96.22
CA GLY A 586 -71.33 37.03 95.29
C GLY A 586 -70.95 35.57 95.55
N ASP A 587 -71.74 34.79 96.29
CA ASP A 587 -71.49 33.36 96.49
C ASP A 587 -71.65 32.54 95.19
N TYR A 588 -70.51 32.33 94.51
CA TYR A 588 -70.43 31.48 93.32
C TYR A 588 -70.86 30.03 93.59
N ASN A 589 -70.68 29.49 94.80
CA ASN A 589 -71.04 28.10 95.10
C ASN A 589 -72.55 27.89 95.10
N GLY A 590 -73.30 28.85 95.66
CA GLY A 590 -74.77 28.90 95.60
C GLY A 590 -75.30 29.01 94.16
N VAL A 591 -74.76 29.96 93.36
CA VAL A 591 -75.15 30.14 91.95
C VAL A 591 -74.80 28.92 91.10
N SER A 592 -73.64 28.31 91.34
CA SER A 592 -73.17 27.11 90.64
C SER A 592 -74.06 25.89 90.93
N ALA A 593 -74.48 25.70 92.19
CA ALA A 593 -75.41 24.63 92.58
C ALA A 593 -76.78 24.80 91.90
N MET A 594 -77.29 26.04 91.86
CA MET A 594 -78.56 26.37 91.19
C MET A 594 -78.46 26.21 89.66
N ALA A 595 -77.35 26.61 89.04
CA ALA A 595 -77.11 26.39 87.61
C ALA A 595 -77.04 24.88 87.24
N ASN A 596 -76.50 24.04 88.13
CA ASN A 596 -76.49 22.57 87.95
C ASN A 596 -77.90 21.96 88.08
N GLN A 597 -78.72 22.47 88.99
CA GLN A 597 -80.14 22.10 89.08
C GLN A 597 -80.88 22.47 87.78
N TYR A 598 -80.62 23.66 87.24
CA TYR A 598 -81.22 24.10 85.97
C TYR A 598 -80.79 23.23 84.78
N LEU A 599 -79.49 22.93 84.65
CA LEU A 599 -78.95 22.05 83.59
C LEU A 599 -79.45 20.60 83.69
N SER A 600 -79.82 20.13 84.88
CA SER A 600 -80.41 18.79 85.10
C SER A 600 -81.94 18.76 84.95
N GLY A 601 -82.56 19.85 84.51
CA GLY A 601 -83.99 19.94 84.23
C GLY A 601 -84.88 20.20 85.45
N GLN A 602 -84.28 20.57 86.59
CA GLN A 602 -85.01 20.90 87.82
C GLN A 602 -85.42 22.38 87.84
N ARG A 603 -86.56 22.70 88.49
CA ARG A 603 -87.01 24.09 88.65
C ARG A 603 -86.14 24.79 89.70
N ILE A 604 -85.60 25.96 89.36
CA ILE A 604 -84.79 26.79 90.25
C ILE A 604 -85.63 27.92 90.85
N SER A 605 -85.39 28.28 92.12
CA SER A 605 -86.08 29.36 92.84
C SER A 605 -85.16 30.01 93.87
N GLY A 606 -85.17 31.34 93.96
CA GLY A 606 -84.32 32.15 94.83
C GLY A 606 -84.45 33.64 94.51
N ASP A 607 -83.52 34.47 94.96
CA ASP A 607 -83.49 35.90 94.64
C ASP A 607 -83.32 36.14 93.13
N SER A 608 -84.04 37.15 92.60
CA SER A 608 -84.14 37.38 91.15
C SER A 608 -82.78 37.59 90.46
N ALA A 609 -81.81 38.21 91.15
CA ALA A 609 -80.44 38.37 90.70
C ALA A 609 -79.66 37.04 90.64
N THR A 610 -79.81 36.19 91.66
CA THR A 610 -79.17 34.86 91.76
C THR A 610 -79.72 33.88 90.72
N VAL A 611 -81.03 33.93 90.45
CA VAL A 611 -81.68 33.11 89.39
C VAL A 611 -81.25 33.57 87.98
N ALA A 612 -81.14 34.88 87.75
CA ALA A 612 -80.64 35.43 86.48
C ALA A 612 -79.15 35.09 86.24
N ALA A 613 -78.32 35.17 87.29
CA ALA A 613 -76.92 34.76 87.23
C ALA A 613 -76.79 33.23 86.99
N ALA A 614 -77.62 32.40 87.62
CA ALA A 614 -77.62 30.94 87.46
C ALA A 614 -78.06 30.49 86.06
N THR A 615 -79.07 31.14 85.47
CA THR A 615 -79.54 30.84 84.10
C THR A 615 -78.53 31.26 83.04
N ASN A 616 -77.91 32.45 83.17
CA ASN A 616 -76.81 32.88 82.30
C ASN A 616 -75.57 31.98 82.46
N LEU A 617 -75.23 31.57 83.69
CA LEU A 617 -74.14 30.62 83.94
C LEU A 617 -74.40 29.27 83.26
N ALA A 618 -75.63 28.75 83.33
CA ALA A 618 -76.01 27.52 82.62
C ALA A 618 -75.90 27.66 81.09
N ALA A 619 -76.36 28.77 80.51
CA ALA A 619 -76.22 29.06 79.08
C ALA A 619 -74.76 29.17 78.65
N ASN A 620 -73.92 29.85 79.44
CA ASN A 620 -72.48 29.99 79.18
C ASN A 620 -71.73 28.65 79.30
N ARG A 621 -72.09 27.79 80.27
CA ARG A 621 -71.54 26.42 80.39
C ARG A 621 -71.90 25.55 79.19
N LEU A 622 -73.15 25.62 78.71
CA LEU A 622 -73.58 24.87 77.54
C LEU A 622 -72.89 25.36 76.26
N SER A 623 -72.79 26.69 76.08
CA SER A 623 -72.05 27.29 74.96
C SER A 623 -70.56 26.91 74.97
N GLN A 624 -69.94 26.89 76.16
CA GLN A 624 -68.57 26.40 76.32
C GLN A 624 -68.44 24.93 75.93
N GLN A 625 -69.36 24.07 76.38
CA GLN A 625 -69.34 22.65 76.05
C GLN A 625 -69.46 22.41 74.54
N PHE A 626 -70.39 23.08 73.85
CA PHE A 626 -70.51 23.01 72.39
C PHE A 626 -69.23 23.44 71.67
N GLN A 627 -68.58 24.51 72.16
CA GLN A 627 -67.33 24.99 71.59
C GLN A 627 -66.18 23.99 71.82
N ILE A 628 -66.07 23.41 73.03
CA ILE A 628 -65.11 22.36 73.36
C ILE A 628 -65.34 21.12 72.49
N ASP A 629 -66.59 20.69 72.30
CA ASP A 629 -66.94 19.54 71.46
C ASP A 629 -66.66 19.80 69.98
N SER A 630 -66.83 21.05 69.52
CA SER A 630 -66.39 21.47 68.18
C SER A 630 -64.87 21.39 68.03
N MET A 631 -64.11 21.88 69.02
CA MET A 631 -62.64 21.84 69.00
C MET A 631 -62.10 20.40 69.13
N ASN A 632 -62.79 19.53 69.88
CA ASN A 632 -62.49 18.11 69.99
C ASN A 632 -62.75 17.37 68.67
N ARG A 633 -63.83 17.70 67.96
CA ARG A 633 -64.07 17.17 66.59
C ARG A 633 -62.98 17.59 65.62
N THR A 634 -62.58 18.87 65.63
CA THR A 634 -61.43 19.34 64.83
C THR A 634 -60.14 18.63 65.20
N THR A 635 -59.92 18.31 66.48
CA THR A 635 -58.76 17.53 66.93
C THR A 635 -58.79 16.11 66.36
N ALA A 636 -59.95 15.45 66.36
CA ALA A 636 -60.12 14.11 65.77
C ALA A 636 -59.92 14.12 64.24
N GLU A 637 -60.41 15.14 63.53
CA GLU A 637 -60.18 15.33 62.09
C GLU A 637 -58.68 15.51 61.78
N MET A 638 -57.95 16.29 62.60
CA MET A 638 -56.51 16.46 62.45
C MET A 638 -55.72 15.17 62.76
N GLN A 639 -56.19 14.34 63.69
CA GLN A 639 -55.60 13.02 63.96
C GLN A 639 -55.82 12.04 62.79
N GLN A 640 -56.98 12.09 62.12
CA GLN A 640 -57.21 11.30 60.90
C GLN A 640 -56.30 11.77 59.74
N ALA A 641 -56.13 13.09 59.57
CA ALA A 641 -55.21 13.65 58.59
C ALA A 641 -53.76 13.22 58.83
N LEU A 642 -53.33 13.13 60.10
CA LEU A 642 -52.01 12.59 60.47
C LEU A 642 -51.86 11.11 60.08
N ALA A 643 -52.85 10.27 60.38
CA ALA A 643 -52.80 8.85 60.00
C ALA A 643 -52.72 8.66 58.47
N GLN A 644 -53.44 9.48 57.70
CA GLN A 644 -53.35 9.45 56.24
C GLN A 644 -51.98 9.92 55.73
N ALA A 645 -51.41 10.98 56.33
CA ALA A 645 -50.06 11.43 56.00
C ALA A 645 -48.99 10.36 56.32
N GLN A 646 -49.13 9.62 57.42
CA GLN A 646 -48.24 8.49 57.77
C GLN A 646 -48.34 7.34 56.76
N ALA A 647 -49.54 7.00 56.29
CA ALA A 647 -49.73 6.00 55.24
C ALA A 647 -49.10 6.43 53.90
N GLN A 648 -49.22 7.71 53.54
CA GLN A 648 -48.55 8.27 52.35
C GLN A 648 -47.03 8.22 52.46
N LEU A 649 -46.46 8.52 53.64
CA LEU A 649 -45.02 8.40 53.89
C LEU A 649 -44.55 6.94 53.78
N ALA A 650 -45.31 5.98 54.31
CA ALA A 650 -44.99 4.55 54.19
C ALA A 650 -44.98 4.10 52.71
N ALA A 651 -45.96 4.53 51.92
CA ALA A 651 -45.98 4.26 50.48
C ALA A 651 -44.80 4.92 49.74
N ALA A 652 -44.45 6.16 50.07
CA ALA A 652 -43.30 6.86 49.49
C ALA A 652 -41.97 6.17 49.84
N ASN A 653 -41.80 5.68 51.07
CA ASN A 653 -40.62 4.90 51.46
C ASN A 653 -40.51 3.57 50.71
N ALA A 654 -41.64 2.90 50.44
CA ALA A 654 -41.66 1.71 49.60
C ALA A 654 -41.26 2.02 48.15
N GLN A 655 -41.69 3.16 47.60
CA GLN A 655 -41.25 3.63 46.28
C GLN A 655 -39.74 3.90 46.21
N VAL A 656 -39.13 4.45 47.28
CA VAL A 656 -37.66 4.60 47.37
C VAL A 656 -36.96 3.24 47.34
N SER A 657 -37.47 2.25 48.08
CA SER A 657 -36.91 0.90 48.07
C SER A 657 -37.02 0.23 46.69
N ALA A 658 -38.16 0.35 46.02
CA ALA A 658 -38.36 -0.16 44.68
C ALA A 658 -37.45 0.53 43.64
N ALA A 659 -37.31 1.85 43.71
CA ALA A 659 -36.38 2.60 42.86
C ALA A 659 -34.91 2.20 43.11
N GLY A 660 -34.54 1.90 44.36
CA GLY A 660 -33.23 1.36 44.72
C GLY A 660 -32.97 -0.03 44.11
N ALA A 661 -33.97 -0.91 44.11
CA ALA A 661 -33.89 -2.21 43.46
C ALA A 661 -33.76 -2.08 41.93
N ASN A 662 -34.51 -1.17 41.30
CA ASN A 662 -34.40 -0.89 39.86
C ASN A 662 -32.99 -0.38 39.47
N LEU A 663 -32.36 0.44 40.33
CA LEU A 663 -30.98 0.87 40.13
C LEU A 663 -29.99 -0.30 40.21
N ALA A 664 -30.15 -1.20 41.18
CA ALA A 664 -29.30 -2.39 41.29
C ALA A 664 -29.43 -3.30 40.05
N VAL A 665 -30.65 -3.48 39.52
CA VAL A 665 -30.88 -4.21 38.26
C VAL A 665 -30.18 -3.53 37.08
N ALA A 666 -30.27 -2.20 36.96
CA ALA A 666 -29.58 -1.46 35.91
C ALA A 666 -28.05 -1.60 36.00
N GLN A 667 -27.48 -1.61 37.22
CA GLN A 667 -26.06 -1.84 37.45
C GLN A 667 -25.62 -3.26 37.06
N LEU A 668 -26.41 -4.28 37.41
CA LEU A 668 -26.15 -5.67 37.02
C LEU A 668 -26.20 -5.86 35.51
N ASN A 669 -27.19 -5.26 34.83
CA ASN A 669 -27.29 -5.29 33.37
C ASN A 669 -26.08 -4.63 32.70
N ALA A 670 -25.57 -3.52 33.24
CA ALA A 670 -24.37 -2.87 32.73
C ALA A 670 -23.11 -3.72 32.95
N GLN A 671 -22.99 -4.39 34.10
CA GLN A 671 -21.90 -5.33 34.35
C GLN A 671 -21.94 -6.51 33.38
N ALA A 672 -23.12 -7.08 33.13
CA ALA A 672 -23.31 -8.16 32.17
C ALA A 672 -22.90 -7.72 30.75
N ALA A 673 -23.37 -6.56 30.29
CA ALA A 673 -22.99 -6.01 28.98
C ALA A 673 -21.47 -5.79 28.85
N ALA A 674 -20.83 -5.27 29.90
CA ALA A 674 -19.37 -5.06 29.91
C ALA A 674 -18.59 -6.39 29.91
N GLN A 675 -19.09 -7.41 30.63
CA GLN A 675 -18.49 -8.75 30.61
C GLN A 675 -18.63 -9.41 29.24
N THR A 676 -19.80 -9.30 28.59
CA THR A 676 -19.99 -9.82 27.22
C THR A 676 -19.01 -9.19 26.23
N LEU A 677 -18.81 -7.87 26.30
CA LEU A 677 -17.80 -7.19 25.48
C LEU A 677 -16.38 -7.66 25.83
N GLY A 678 -16.06 -7.82 27.12
CA GLY A 678 -14.75 -8.31 27.57
C GLY A 678 -14.45 -9.74 27.11
N VAL A 679 -15.44 -10.63 27.09
CA VAL A 679 -15.31 -11.99 26.55
C VAL A 679 -15.07 -11.96 25.04
N PHE A 680 -15.79 -11.10 24.31
CA PHE A 680 -15.60 -10.92 22.87
C PHE A 680 -14.18 -10.41 22.55
N ASP A 681 -13.70 -9.39 23.27
CA ASP A 681 -12.36 -8.82 23.05
C ASP A 681 -11.23 -9.79 23.51
N ALA A 682 -11.53 -10.78 24.35
CA ALA A 682 -10.59 -11.82 24.80
C ALA A 682 -10.57 -13.06 23.88
N ASP A 683 -11.50 -13.17 22.94
CA ASP A 683 -11.52 -14.29 21.99
C ASP A 683 -10.33 -14.23 21.03
N THR A 684 -9.94 -15.37 20.48
CA THR A 684 -8.81 -15.46 19.54
C THR A 684 -9.12 -14.75 18.22
N PHE A 685 -10.38 -14.83 17.76
CA PHE A 685 -10.82 -14.32 16.47
C PHE A 685 -11.39 -12.90 16.56
N THR A 686 -10.56 -11.97 17.03
CA THR A 686 -10.90 -10.54 17.07
C THR A 686 -10.97 -9.91 15.66
N PRO A 687 -11.67 -8.78 15.49
CA PRO A 687 -11.68 -8.05 14.21
C PRO A 687 -10.28 -7.74 13.68
N GLN A 688 -9.32 -7.46 14.57
CA GLN A 688 -7.94 -7.16 14.21
C GLN A 688 -7.21 -8.40 13.69
N VAL A 689 -7.44 -9.58 14.28
CA VAL A 689 -6.83 -10.83 13.84
C VAL A 689 -7.36 -11.23 12.47
N TRP A 690 -8.68 -11.17 12.24
CA TRP A 690 -9.26 -11.42 10.92
C TRP A 690 -8.70 -10.47 9.85
N LYS A 691 -8.59 -9.19 10.18
CA LYS A 691 -8.00 -8.20 9.27
C LYS A 691 -6.52 -8.49 9.00
N ALA A 692 -5.75 -8.90 10.01
CA ALA A 692 -4.35 -9.26 9.85
C ALA A 692 -4.17 -10.51 8.97
N MET A 693 -5.01 -11.53 9.15
CA MET A 693 -5.06 -12.71 8.27
C MET A 693 -5.40 -12.31 6.83
N GLY A 694 -6.43 -11.48 6.65
CA GLY A 694 -6.79 -10.93 5.33
C GLY A 694 -5.63 -10.18 4.69
N ASN A 695 -4.96 -9.29 5.41
CA ASN A 695 -3.79 -8.54 4.91
C ASN A 695 -2.61 -9.46 4.55
N PHE A 696 -2.40 -10.55 5.27
CA PHE A 696 -1.34 -11.52 4.94
C PHE A 696 -1.67 -12.30 3.67
N VAL A 697 -2.92 -12.74 3.51
CA VAL A 697 -3.34 -13.44 2.29
C VAL A 697 -3.38 -12.49 1.09
N ASP A 698 -3.68 -11.20 1.30
CA ASP A 698 -3.58 -10.15 0.29
C ASP A 698 -2.15 -10.04 -0.28
N GLN A 699 -1.13 -10.10 0.57
CA GLN A 699 0.27 -10.17 0.12
C GLN A 699 0.59 -11.44 -0.68
N ILE A 700 -0.01 -12.58 -0.31
CA ILE A 700 0.11 -13.83 -1.07
C ILE A 700 -0.57 -13.71 -2.44
N TYR A 701 -1.76 -13.10 -2.47
CA TYR A 701 -2.49 -12.79 -3.70
C TYR A 701 -1.64 -11.93 -4.64
N GLU A 702 -1.08 -10.81 -4.16
CA GLU A 702 -0.20 -9.95 -4.95
C GLU A 702 1.02 -10.72 -5.50
N ARG A 703 1.61 -11.62 -4.69
CA ARG A 703 2.72 -12.46 -5.13
C ARG A 703 2.31 -13.41 -6.25
N TYR A 704 1.19 -14.13 -6.11
CA TYR A 704 0.70 -15.03 -7.16
C TYR A 704 0.28 -14.27 -8.42
N MET A 705 -0.34 -13.11 -8.27
CA MET A 705 -0.73 -12.25 -9.39
C MET A 705 0.50 -11.79 -10.18
N ASN A 706 1.57 -11.38 -9.49
CA ASN A 706 2.84 -11.03 -10.13
C ASN A 706 3.49 -12.23 -10.85
N MET A 707 3.43 -13.42 -10.25
CA MET A 707 3.93 -14.66 -10.88
C MET A 707 3.10 -15.02 -12.12
N ALA A 708 1.77 -14.92 -12.03
CA ALA A 708 0.84 -15.16 -13.14
C ALA A 708 1.09 -14.19 -14.28
N LEU A 709 1.21 -12.89 -13.99
CA LEU A 709 1.46 -11.86 -15.01
C LEU A 709 2.80 -12.05 -15.71
N ARG A 710 3.87 -12.39 -14.98
CA ARG A 710 5.18 -12.73 -15.58
C ARG A 710 5.09 -13.94 -16.50
N ALA A 711 4.45 -15.02 -16.04
CA ALA A 711 4.24 -16.22 -16.85
C ALA A 711 3.40 -15.92 -18.09
N ALA A 712 2.35 -15.11 -17.96
CA ALA A 712 1.49 -14.69 -19.07
C ALA A 712 2.22 -13.81 -20.09
N LYS A 713 3.14 -12.94 -19.66
CA LYS A 713 3.98 -12.15 -20.58
C LYS A 713 4.96 -13.04 -21.34
N LEU A 714 5.60 -14.02 -20.68
CA LEU A 714 6.43 -15.02 -21.36
C LEU A 714 5.60 -15.89 -22.32
N MET A 715 4.40 -16.29 -21.90
CA MET A 715 3.44 -17.01 -22.74
C MET A 715 3.09 -16.20 -24.00
N GLN A 716 2.81 -14.91 -23.88
CA GLN A 716 2.55 -14.03 -25.02
C GLN A 716 3.76 -13.98 -25.97
N GLN A 717 4.98 -13.89 -25.44
CA GLN A 717 6.20 -13.92 -26.25
C GLN A 717 6.36 -15.26 -26.98
N ALA A 718 6.12 -16.38 -26.30
CA ALA A 718 6.19 -17.72 -26.89
C ALA A 718 5.14 -17.89 -27.99
N TYR A 719 3.91 -17.42 -27.74
CA TYR A 719 2.83 -17.41 -28.73
C TYR A 719 3.21 -16.64 -30.00
N ASN A 720 3.73 -15.42 -29.83
CA ASN A 720 4.19 -14.57 -30.91
C ASN A 720 5.33 -15.22 -31.69
N PHE A 721 6.27 -15.88 -31.00
CA PHE A 721 7.39 -16.59 -31.62
C PHE A 721 6.95 -17.83 -32.42
N GLU A 722 6.11 -18.69 -31.85
CA GLU A 722 5.65 -19.94 -32.45
C GLU A 722 4.69 -19.73 -33.62
N ASN A 723 3.84 -18.71 -33.55
CA ASN A 723 2.86 -18.41 -34.59
C ASN A 723 3.33 -17.34 -35.59
N ASP A 724 4.45 -16.66 -35.28
CA ASP A 724 5.03 -15.58 -36.08
C ASP A 724 4.09 -14.37 -36.23
N VAL A 725 3.39 -14.04 -35.14
CA VAL A 725 2.45 -12.93 -35.01
C VAL A 725 2.96 -11.93 -33.97
N SER A 726 2.33 -10.76 -33.91
CA SER A 726 2.63 -9.74 -32.90
C SER A 726 1.34 -9.31 -32.22
N VAL A 727 0.73 -10.23 -31.48
CA VAL A 727 -0.46 -9.95 -30.67
C VAL A 727 -0.05 -9.50 -29.27
N SER A 728 -0.86 -8.63 -28.68
CA SER A 728 -0.65 -8.12 -27.33
C SER A 728 -1.95 -8.04 -26.55
N PHE A 729 -2.49 -9.19 -26.15
CA PHE A 729 -3.69 -9.24 -25.31
C PHE A 729 -3.37 -9.03 -23.83
N ILE A 730 -2.22 -9.50 -23.34
CA ILE A 730 -1.87 -9.34 -21.92
C ILE A 730 -1.55 -7.87 -21.65
N LYS A 731 -2.37 -7.23 -20.81
CA LYS A 731 -2.15 -5.85 -20.35
C LYS A 731 -0.87 -5.76 -19.53
N ALA A 732 -0.32 -4.56 -19.47
CA ALA A 732 0.93 -4.33 -18.77
C ALA A 732 0.72 -4.33 -17.23
N SER A 733 -0.46 -3.91 -16.77
CA SER A 733 -0.97 -4.14 -15.42
C SER A 733 -2.47 -4.44 -15.45
N TYR A 734 -2.95 -5.12 -14.41
CA TYR A 734 -4.37 -5.35 -14.17
C TYR A 734 -4.70 -4.69 -12.84
N GLN A 735 -5.26 -3.47 -12.91
CA GLN A 735 -5.94 -2.89 -11.77
C GLN A 735 -7.26 -3.66 -11.61
N GLY A 736 -7.63 -4.03 -10.39
CA GLY A 736 -8.84 -4.80 -10.19
C GLY A 736 -10.06 -4.08 -10.77
N VAL A 737 -10.90 -4.85 -11.45
CA VAL A 737 -12.05 -4.40 -12.23
C VAL A 737 -13.10 -3.72 -11.34
N VAL A 738 -13.21 -4.17 -10.09
CA VAL A 738 -14.13 -3.62 -9.08
C VAL A 738 -13.34 -3.36 -7.80
N ASP A 739 -13.10 -2.10 -7.47
CA ASP A 739 -12.40 -1.65 -6.25
C ASP A 739 -11.08 -2.40 -5.95
N GLY A 740 -10.33 -2.76 -6.98
CA GLY A 740 -9.05 -3.47 -6.82
C GLY A 740 -9.16 -5.01 -6.79
N LEU A 741 -10.36 -5.58 -6.92
CA LEU A 741 -10.62 -7.03 -7.03
C LEU A 741 -10.82 -7.50 -8.48
N LEU A 742 -10.82 -8.81 -8.71
CA LEU A 742 -11.02 -9.50 -9.99
C LEU A 742 -9.91 -9.25 -11.03
N ALA A 743 -8.72 -8.83 -10.58
CA ALA A 743 -7.61 -8.64 -11.50
C ALA A 743 -7.14 -9.99 -12.08
N ALA A 744 -7.17 -11.05 -11.27
CA ALA A 744 -6.80 -12.40 -11.69
C ALA A 744 -7.80 -12.99 -12.71
N ASP A 745 -9.10 -12.73 -12.54
CA ASP A 745 -10.14 -13.11 -13.51
C ASP A 745 -9.97 -12.41 -14.86
N ALA A 746 -9.67 -11.11 -14.84
CA ALA A 746 -9.39 -10.35 -16.05
C ALA A 746 -8.14 -10.88 -16.78
N LEU A 747 -7.07 -11.19 -16.04
CA LEU A 747 -5.88 -11.81 -16.61
C LEU A 747 -6.20 -13.20 -17.20
N MET A 748 -7.02 -14.01 -16.52
CA MET A 748 -7.44 -15.32 -17.01
C MET A 748 -8.19 -15.21 -18.35
N ALA A 749 -9.09 -14.25 -18.49
CA ALA A 749 -9.82 -14.00 -19.74
C ALA A 749 -8.86 -13.61 -20.88
N ASP A 750 -7.90 -12.72 -20.61
CA ASP A 750 -6.89 -12.30 -21.60
C ASP A 750 -5.94 -13.47 -21.95
N ILE A 751 -5.64 -14.39 -21.01
CA ILE A 751 -4.90 -15.64 -21.30
C ILE A 751 -5.71 -16.55 -22.23
N GLN A 752 -7.00 -16.74 -21.97
CA GLN A 752 -7.88 -17.59 -22.79
C GLN A 752 -8.10 -17.02 -24.20
N SER A 753 -8.00 -15.70 -24.36
CA SER A 753 -8.10 -15.05 -25.68
C SER A 753 -7.01 -15.53 -26.64
N PHE A 754 -5.84 -15.95 -26.16
CA PHE A 754 -4.81 -16.58 -27.01
C PHE A 754 -5.24 -17.96 -27.53
N THR A 755 -5.98 -18.73 -26.73
CA THR A 755 -6.53 -20.02 -27.18
C THR A 755 -7.58 -19.78 -28.26
N ASP A 756 -8.45 -18.78 -28.08
CA ASP A 756 -9.44 -18.40 -29.08
C ASP A 756 -8.77 -17.96 -30.40
N ASP A 757 -7.77 -17.07 -30.32
CA ASP A 757 -6.98 -16.65 -31.48
C ASP A 757 -6.27 -17.83 -32.16
N LEU A 758 -5.69 -18.75 -31.38
CA LEU A 758 -5.01 -19.94 -31.91
C LEU A 758 -5.95 -20.85 -32.72
N VAL A 759 -7.22 -20.93 -32.31
CA VAL A 759 -8.26 -21.74 -32.98
C VAL A 759 -8.78 -21.01 -34.23
N ASN A 760 -8.98 -19.69 -34.14
CA ASN A 760 -9.68 -18.91 -35.17
C ASN A 760 -8.77 -18.27 -36.23
N ALA A 761 -7.54 -17.89 -35.91
CA ALA A 761 -6.68 -17.06 -36.77
C ALA A 761 -5.73 -17.83 -37.72
N LYS A 762 -5.76 -19.18 -37.73
CA LYS A 762 -4.77 -19.98 -38.46
C LYS A 762 -4.91 -19.90 -39.98
N ARG A 763 -3.94 -19.24 -40.62
CA ARG A 763 -3.70 -19.28 -42.07
C ARG A 763 -3.02 -20.59 -42.50
N GLY A 764 -3.82 -21.60 -42.84
CA GLY A 764 -3.35 -22.84 -43.47
C GLY A 764 -2.59 -23.81 -42.53
N LYS A 765 -2.56 -25.10 -42.92
CA LYS A 765 -1.91 -26.17 -42.16
C LYS A 765 -0.39 -26.12 -42.35
N LYS A 766 0.37 -26.23 -41.25
CA LYS A 766 1.82 -26.43 -41.28
C LYS A 766 2.12 -27.85 -41.77
N GLN A 767 3.20 -28.01 -42.54
CA GLN A 767 3.67 -29.29 -43.08
C GLN A 767 5.10 -29.54 -42.61
N TYR A 768 5.42 -30.79 -42.28
CA TYR A 768 6.77 -31.18 -41.92
C TYR A 768 7.53 -31.62 -43.18
N LEU A 769 8.68 -30.99 -43.41
CA LEU A 769 9.55 -31.25 -44.54
C LEU A 769 10.92 -31.71 -44.04
N LYS A 770 11.55 -32.56 -44.84
CA LYS A 770 12.91 -33.04 -44.62
C LYS A 770 13.77 -32.64 -45.81
N GLN A 771 14.89 -31.97 -45.54
CA GLN A 771 15.88 -31.65 -46.55
C GLN A 771 17.27 -32.01 -46.04
N SER A 772 18.01 -32.80 -46.81
CA SER A 772 19.37 -33.23 -46.47
C SER A 772 20.37 -32.52 -47.37
N ILE A 773 21.38 -31.90 -46.77
CA ILE A 773 22.45 -31.18 -47.45
C ILE A 773 23.77 -31.90 -47.16
N SER A 774 24.41 -32.39 -48.23
CA SER A 774 25.76 -32.95 -48.19
C SER A 774 26.78 -31.81 -48.15
N LEU A 775 27.60 -31.77 -47.09
CA LEU A 775 28.62 -30.73 -46.95
C LEU A 775 29.79 -30.94 -47.93
N ALA A 776 30.14 -32.18 -48.25
CA ALA A 776 31.18 -32.47 -49.23
C ALA A 776 30.76 -32.04 -50.65
N SER A 777 29.48 -32.23 -51.02
CA SER A 777 28.99 -31.83 -52.35
C SER A 777 28.72 -30.32 -52.45
N ARG A 778 28.10 -29.71 -51.42
CA ARG A 778 27.73 -28.30 -51.45
C ARG A 778 28.89 -27.36 -51.14
N TYR A 779 29.78 -27.75 -50.23
CA TYR A 779 30.89 -26.94 -49.74
C TYR A 779 32.23 -27.69 -49.82
N GLY A 780 32.49 -28.40 -50.92
CA GLY A 780 33.67 -29.27 -51.08
C GLY A 780 35.00 -28.59 -50.77
N TYR A 781 35.20 -27.34 -51.18
CA TYR A 781 36.41 -26.57 -50.85
C TYR A 781 36.61 -26.40 -49.34
N LEU A 782 35.56 -26.00 -48.60
CA LEU A 782 35.63 -25.81 -47.14
C LEU A 782 35.75 -27.15 -46.42
N PHE A 783 35.13 -28.20 -46.93
CA PHE A 783 35.23 -29.56 -46.41
C PHE A 783 36.68 -30.07 -46.45
N GLU A 784 37.37 -29.92 -47.59
CA GLU A 784 38.76 -30.38 -47.76
C GLU A 784 39.79 -29.49 -47.06
N THR A 785 39.60 -28.16 -47.11
CA THR A 785 40.60 -27.21 -46.60
C THR A 785 40.44 -26.88 -45.12
N GLN A 786 39.22 -26.95 -44.58
CA GLN A 786 38.95 -26.67 -43.17
C GLN A 786 38.64 -27.98 -42.44
N LEU A 787 37.49 -28.61 -42.69
CA LEU A 787 37.02 -29.75 -41.86
C LEU A 787 38.04 -30.89 -41.80
N ARG A 788 38.59 -31.36 -42.93
CA ARG A 788 39.57 -32.46 -42.91
C ARG A 788 40.94 -32.11 -42.34
N LYS A 789 41.33 -30.83 -42.39
CA LYS A 789 42.65 -30.37 -41.91
C LYS A 789 42.64 -29.98 -40.44
N THR A 790 41.61 -29.28 -40.00
CA THR A 790 41.52 -28.67 -38.67
C THR A 790 40.43 -29.29 -37.80
N GLY A 791 39.54 -30.08 -38.39
CA GLY A 791 38.35 -30.62 -37.71
C GLY A 791 37.22 -29.61 -37.56
N THR A 792 37.32 -28.37 -38.02
CA THR A 792 36.25 -27.36 -37.89
C THR A 792 35.97 -26.68 -39.22
N MET A 793 34.71 -26.40 -39.52
CA MET A 793 34.28 -25.61 -40.71
C MET A 793 33.12 -24.67 -40.39
N THR A 794 33.12 -23.49 -41.01
CA THR A 794 32.02 -22.53 -40.95
C THR A 794 31.40 -22.38 -42.34
N PHE A 795 30.07 -22.45 -42.43
CA PHE A 795 29.33 -22.41 -43.69
C PHE A 795 27.96 -21.76 -43.51
N GLU A 796 27.34 -21.32 -44.59
CA GLU A 796 26.04 -20.67 -44.55
C GLU A 796 25.04 -21.38 -45.46
N THR A 797 23.90 -21.76 -44.87
CA THR A 797 22.74 -22.27 -45.62
C THR A 797 21.93 -21.12 -46.19
N THR A 798 21.58 -21.22 -47.47
CA THR A 798 20.86 -20.17 -48.20
C THR A 798 19.42 -20.58 -48.47
N LEU A 799 18.54 -19.63 -48.76
CA LEU A 799 17.14 -19.95 -49.11
C LEU A 799 17.05 -20.86 -50.34
N ASP A 800 18.01 -20.77 -51.26
CA ASP A 800 18.06 -21.58 -52.48
C ASP A 800 18.20 -23.08 -52.19
N ASP A 801 18.89 -23.43 -51.10
CA ASP A 801 19.12 -24.82 -50.71
C ASP A 801 17.80 -25.54 -50.38
N PHE A 802 16.77 -24.77 -50.02
CA PHE A 802 15.43 -25.25 -49.69
C PHE A 802 14.43 -24.97 -50.83
N ASP A 803 14.50 -23.78 -51.43
CA ASP A 803 13.62 -23.37 -52.54
C ASP A 803 13.81 -24.23 -53.79
N SER A 804 15.01 -24.75 -54.02
CA SER A 804 15.30 -25.65 -55.15
C SER A 804 14.66 -27.03 -54.99
N ALA A 805 14.52 -27.52 -53.76
CA ALA A 805 13.88 -28.80 -53.47
C ALA A 805 12.35 -28.66 -53.41
N TYR A 806 11.86 -27.58 -52.79
CA TYR A 806 10.43 -27.36 -52.54
C TYR A 806 10.03 -25.91 -52.89
N PRO A 807 9.94 -25.57 -54.19
CA PRO A 807 9.54 -24.23 -54.61
C PRO A 807 8.10 -23.94 -54.15
N GLY A 808 7.87 -22.72 -53.67
CA GLY A 808 6.55 -22.30 -53.16
C GLY A 808 6.33 -22.53 -51.67
N THR A 809 7.31 -23.10 -50.97
CA THR A 809 7.30 -23.17 -49.51
C THR A 809 7.65 -21.80 -48.89
N TYR A 810 7.02 -21.48 -47.77
CA TYR A 810 7.28 -20.25 -47.01
C TYR A 810 7.18 -20.52 -45.50
N GLN A 811 7.72 -19.60 -44.70
CA GLN A 811 7.84 -19.76 -43.24
C GLN A 811 8.52 -21.08 -42.82
N GLY A 812 9.52 -21.52 -43.60
CA GLY A 812 10.36 -22.67 -43.30
C GLY A 812 11.13 -22.46 -41.99
N ARG A 813 10.72 -23.16 -40.94
CA ARG A 813 11.25 -23.05 -39.58
C ARG A 813 11.77 -24.38 -39.08
N ILE A 814 13.01 -24.41 -38.64
CA ILE A 814 13.67 -25.60 -38.15
C ILE A 814 12.93 -26.13 -36.92
N ARG A 815 12.73 -27.44 -36.87
CA ARG A 815 12.32 -28.18 -35.68
C ARG A 815 13.49 -28.95 -35.09
N ARG A 816 14.35 -29.50 -35.95
CA ARG A 816 15.54 -30.25 -35.55
C ARG A 816 16.54 -30.30 -36.69
N VAL A 817 17.82 -30.33 -36.36
CA VAL A 817 18.91 -30.64 -37.28
C VAL A 817 19.57 -31.95 -36.84
N LEU A 818 19.80 -32.84 -37.80
CA LEU A 818 20.49 -34.11 -37.60
C LEU A 818 21.81 -34.08 -38.35
N VAL A 819 22.90 -34.46 -37.67
CA VAL A 819 24.22 -34.57 -38.27
C VAL A 819 24.55 -36.03 -38.45
N SER A 820 24.81 -36.45 -39.68
CA SER A 820 25.27 -37.80 -39.99
C SER A 820 26.66 -37.71 -40.61
N VAL A 821 27.67 -38.24 -39.92
CA VAL A 821 29.04 -38.30 -40.42
C VAL A 821 29.24 -39.64 -41.15
N GLN A 822 29.65 -39.57 -42.40
CA GLN A 822 29.91 -40.73 -43.26
C GLN A 822 31.42 -40.88 -43.47
N GLY A 823 31.93 -42.10 -43.26
CA GLY A 823 33.34 -42.43 -43.42
C GLY A 823 33.73 -43.63 -42.59
N ILE A 824 35.03 -43.87 -42.44
CA ILE A 824 35.54 -44.86 -41.50
C ILE A 824 35.54 -44.22 -40.10
N VAL A 825 34.44 -44.41 -39.39
CA VAL A 825 34.21 -43.87 -38.05
C VAL A 825 34.01 -45.02 -37.04
N PRO A 826 34.41 -44.85 -35.77
CA PRO A 826 34.20 -45.86 -34.74
C PRO A 826 32.71 -46.17 -34.55
N PRO A 827 32.35 -47.40 -34.13
CA PRO A 827 30.97 -47.75 -33.79
C PRO A 827 30.38 -46.89 -32.66
N THR A 828 31.23 -46.29 -31.83
CA THR A 828 30.86 -45.37 -30.74
C THR A 828 30.54 -43.96 -31.23
N GLY A 829 30.50 -43.72 -32.55
CA GLY A 829 30.21 -42.41 -33.13
C GLY A 829 31.39 -41.43 -33.06
N ILE A 830 31.07 -40.15 -33.34
CA ILE A 830 32.01 -39.02 -33.34
C ILE A 830 31.53 -37.99 -32.33
N SER A 831 32.47 -37.41 -31.61
CA SER A 831 32.24 -36.29 -30.69
C SER A 831 32.46 -34.95 -31.38
N GLY A 832 31.53 -34.03 -31.22
CA GLY A 832 31.66 -32.70 -31.81
C GLY A 832 30.54 -31.76 -31.42
N THR A 833 30.46 -30.64 -32.12
CA THR A 833 29.40 -29.65 -31.94
C THR A 833 28.97 -29.07 -33.29
N LEU A 834 27.69 -28.73 -33.39
CA LEU A 834 27.13 -27.90 -34.44
C LEU A 834 26.61 -26.62 -33.78
N GLY A 835 27.08 -25.46 -34.19
CA GLY A 835 26.64 -24.15 -33.70
C GLY A 835 25.88 -23.37 -34.75
N ASN A 836 24.92 -22.56 -34.32
CA ASN A 836 24.20 -21.57 -35.13
C ASN A 836 24.44 -20.17 -34.57
N GLU A 837 24.77 -19.20 -35.42
CA GLU A 837 25.14 -17.85 -34.97
C GLU A 837 23.95 -16.96 -34.57
N GLY A 838 22.72 -17.46 -34.68
CA GLY A 838 21.49 -16.83 -34.15
C GLY A 838 20.73 -15.94 -35.14
N ILE A 839 21.29 -15.60 -36.30
CA ILE A 839 20.58 -14.85 -37.36
C ILE A 839 20.13 -15.81 -38.46
N SER A 840 18.82 -15.83 -38.71
CA SER A 840 18.21 -16.74 -39.68
C SER A 840 17.16 -16.06 -40.56
N PHE A 841 16.90 -16.64 -41.72
CA PHE A 841 16.00 -16.13 -42.74
C PHE A 841 15.02 -17.19 -43.22
N TYR A 842 13.81 -16.77 -43.56
CA TYR A 842 12.83 -17.60 -44.27
C TYR A 842 11.97 -16.75 -45.22
N ARG A 843 11.35 -17.41 -46.20
CA ARG A 843 10.53 -16.75 -47.22
C ARG A 843 9.17 -16.33 -46.67
N LEU A 844 8.70 -15.15 -47.08
CA LEU A 844 7.35 -14.63 -46.78
C LEU A 844 6.32 -15.15 -47.80
N PRO A 845 5.02 -15.27 -47.44
CA PRO A 845 3.98 -15.67 -48.38
C PRO A 845 3.76 -14.60 -49.47
N ALA A 846 3.18 -14.98 -50.62
CA ALA A 846 3.11 -14.08 -51.78
C ALA A 846 2.26 -12.81 -51.54
N ASP A 847 1.31 -12.84 -50.61
CA ASP A 847 0.48 -11.68 -50.23
C ASP A 847 1.21 -10.68 -49.32
N VAL A 848 2.31 -11.08 -48.70
CA VAL A 848 3.08 -10.25 -47.75
C VAL A 848 4.46 -9.87 -48.31
N ALA A 849 5.07 -10.75 -49.10
CA ALA A 849 6.38 -10.54 -49.70
C ALA A 849 6.35 -9.34 -50.65
N THR A 850 7.32 -8.43 -50.51
CA THR A 850 7.54 -7.33 -51.45
C THR A 850 8.90 -7.47 -52.12
N PRO A 851 9.15 -6.85 -53.29
CA PRO A 851 10.47 -6.90 -53.93
C PRO A 851 11.60 -6.38 -53.02
N ALA A 852 11.30 -5.44 -52.12
CA ALA A 852 12.27 -4.90 -51.16
C ALA A 852 12.47 -5.78 -49.91
N ALA A 853 11.50 -6.63 -49.56
CA ALA A 853 11.54 -7.54 -48.43
C ALA A 853 10.94 -8.91 -48.81
N PRO A 854 11.66 -9.73 -49.60
CA PRO A 854 11.17 -11.03 -50.05
C PRO A 854 11.27 -12.12 -48.96
N SER A 855 12.06 -11.88 -47.92
CA SER A 855 12.29 -12.78 -46.79
C SER A 855 12.18 -12.02 -45.47
N LYS A 856 11.93 -12.75 -44.39
CA LYS A 856 11.90 -12.21 -43.03
C LYS A 856 13.14 -12.67 -42.27
N VAL A 857 13.73 -11.73 -41.53
CA VAL A 857 14.86 -11.98 -40.64
C VAL A 857 14.33 -12.36 -39.26
N ARG A 858 14.96 -13.35 -38.63
CA ARG A 858 14.69 -13.76 -37.26
C ARG A 858 16.01 -13.86 -36.50
N VAL A 859 16.05 -13.23 -35.34
CA VAL A 859 17.22 -13.22 -34.44
C VAL A 859 16.88 -14.05 -33.22
N GLN A 860 17.78 -14.96 -32.87
CA GLN A 860 17.72 -15.82 -31.70
C GLN A 860 19.08 -15.81 -31.00
N SER A 861 19.12 -16.37 -29.80
CA SER A 861 20.40 -16.65 -29.14
C SER A 861 21.22 -17.63 -29.99
N ALA A 862 22.54 -17.46 -30.00
CA ALA A 862 23.42 -18.45 -30.59
C ALA A 862 23.31 -19.76 -29.80
N GLU A 863 23.03 -20.85 -30.48
CA GLU A 863 22.82 -22.16 -29.89
C GLU A 863 23.86 -23.15 -30.42
N THR A 864 24.18 -24.16 -29.60
CA THR A 864 25.15 -25.20 -29.96
C THR A 864 24.59 -26.56 -29.59
N GLN A 865 24.40 -27.42 -30.59
CA GLN A 865 24.06 -28.83 -30.42
C GLN A 865 25.34 -29.65 -30.25
N VAL A 866 25.38 -30.47 -29.21
CA VAL A 866 26.45 -31.46 -29.03
C VAL A 866 26.17 -32.67 -29.92
N ILE A 867 27.19 -33.12 -30.62
CA ILE A 867 27.18 -34.34 -31.43
C ILE A 867 27.79 -35.44 -30.57
N SER A 868 27.03 -36.50 -30.33
CA SER A 868 27.45 -37.70 -29.63
C SER A 868 26.90 -38.95 -30.33
N ASP A 869 27.08 -40.11 -29.70
CA ASP A 869 26.48 -41.39 -30.07
C ASP A 869 24.94 -41.44 -29.97
N TYR A 870 24.31 -40.40 -29.41
CA TYR A 870 22.87 -40.32 -29.25
C TYR A 870 22.18 -40.20 -30.61
N ASP A 871 21.43 -41.24 -31.00
CA ASP A 871 20.53 -41.20 -32.15
C ASP A 871 19.14 -40.76 -31.68
N PRO A 872 18.70 -39.56 -32.06
CA PRO A 872 17.43 -39.01 -31.61
C PRO A 872 16.19 -39.67 -32.24
N VAL A 873 16.37 -40.75 -33.03
CA VAL A 873 15.29 -41.65 -33.47
C VAL A 873 15.27 -42.93 -32.63
N GLN A 874 16.42 -43.55 -32.35
CA GLN A 874 16.48 -44.79 -31.58
C GLN A 874 16.43 -44.56 -30.07
N ASP A 875 17.24 -43.62 -29.58
CA ASP A 875 17.39 -43.36 -28.14
C ASP A 875 16.26 -42.50 -27.57
N ALA A 876 15.48 -41.84 -28.43
CA ALA A 876 14.26 -41.14 -28.02
C ALA A 876 13.22 -42.05 -27.37
N VAL A 877 13.29 -43.37 -27.58
CA VAL A 877 12.44 -44.35 -26.88
C VAL A 877 12.87 -44.53 -25.43
N LEU A 878 14.17 -44.46 -25.14
CA LEU A 878 14.74 -44.62 -23.80
C LEU A 878 14.70 -43.30 -23.01
N ALA A 879 14.97 -42.19 -23.69
CA ALA A 879 14.95 -40.85 -23.13
C ALA A 879 14.34 -39.88 -24.16
N PRO A 880 13.00 -39.71 -24.15
CA PRO A 880 12.35 -38.77 -25.06
C PRO A 880 12.77 -37.34 -24.76
N PRO A 881 12.94 -36.47 -25.78
CA PRO A 881 13.18 -35.06 -25.57
C PRO A 881 12.06 -34.42 -24.74
N PRO A 882 12.36 -33.44 -23.87
CA PRO A 882 11.35 -32.76 -23.08
C PRO A 882 10.38 -31.97 -23.99
N GLU A 883 9.09 -32.32 -23.95
CA GLU A 883 8.05 -31.70 -24.80
C GLU A 883 7.72 -30.25 -24.42
N ASN A 884 8.05 -29.83 -23.20
CA ASN A 884 7.73 -28.49 -22.67
C ASN A 884 8.75 -27.41 -23.07
N GLN A 885 9.93 -27.80 -23.57
CA GLN A 885 11.01 -26.89 -23.93
C GLN A 885 11.14 -26.81 -25.45
N THR A 886 11.55 -25.64 -25.95
CA THR A 886 11.97 -25.49 -27.33
C THR A 886 13.26 -26.27 -27.55
N GLY A 887 13.28 -27.11 -28.59
CA GLY A 887 14.47 -27.85 -28.99
C GLY A 887 15.59 -26.95 -29.50
N ILE A 888 16.79 -27.50 -29.58
CA ILE A 888 17.95 -26.79 -30.13
C ILE A 888 17.69 -26.47 -31.62
N PHE A 889 17.89 -25.20 -31.97
CA PHE A 889 17.60 -24.56 -33.26
C PHE A 889 16.11 -24.44 -33.60
N GLU A 890 15.21 -24.73 -32.66
CA GLU A 890 13.79 -24.73 -32.94
C GLU A 890 13.26 -23.32 -33.23
N GLY A 891 12.48 -23.20 -34.31
CA GLY A 891 11.91 -21.93 -34.76
C GLY A 891 12.88 -21.02 -35.50
N ALA A 892 14.16 -21.39 -35.66
CA ALA A 892 15.12 -20.71 -36.53
C ALA A 892 14.69 -20.83 -37.99
N GLY A 893 14.95 -19.80 -38.80
CA GLY A 893 14.78 -19.89 -40.24
C GLY A 893 15.74 -20.92 -40.85
N VAL A 894 15.31 -21.54 -41.95
CA VAL A 894 16.11 -22.56 -42.64
C VAL A 894 17.43 -22.05 -43.23
N ALA A 895 17.51 -20.75 -43.56
CA ALA A 895 18.74 -20.13 -44.04
C ALA A 895 19.45 -19.40 -42.90
N SER A 896 20.66 -19.82 -42.57
CA SER A 896 21.43 -19.34 -41.42
C SER A 896 22.92 -19.68 -41.56
N SER A 897 23.75 -19.02 -40.75
CA SER A 897 25.18 -19.31 -40.59
C SER A 897 25.42 -20.40 -39.53
N TRP A 898 26.30 -21.35 -39.85
CA TRP A 898 26.56 -22.56 -39.06
C TRP A 898 28.06 -22.80 -38.89
N THR A 899 28.44 -23.34 -37.73
CA THR A 899 29.82 -23.80 -37.46
C THR A 899 29.79 -25.25 -36.99
N LEU A 900 30.43 -26.14 -37.74
CA LEU A 900 30.60 -27.55 -37.38
C LEU A 900 32.01 -27.76 -36.84
N SER A 901 32.14 -28.31 -35.63
CA SER A 901 33.43 -28.64 -35.02
C SER A 901 33.47 -30.11 -34.61
N LEU A 902 34.40 -30.86 -35.18
CA LEU A 902 34.79 -32.23 -34.87
C LEU A 902 36.28 -32.19 -34.45
N PRO A 903 36.60 -31.92 -33.17
CA PRO A 903 37.98 -31.69 -32.75
C PRO A 903 38.87 -32.95 -32.90
N PRO A 904 40.06 -32.84 -33.54
CA PRO A 904 40.99 -33.97 -33.66
C PRO A 904 41.49 -34.52 -32.32
N ALA A 905 41.54 -33.69 -31.28
CA ALA A 905 41.94 -34.13 -29.94
C ALA A 905 40.93 -35.06 -29.25
N LEU A 906 39.65 -35.04 -29.68
CA LEU A 906 38.58 -35.83 -29.08
C LEU A 906 38.22 -37.07 -29.90
N ASN A 907 38.56 -37.10 -31.19
CA ASN A 907 38.19 -38.17 -32.11
C ASN A 907 39.43 -38.87 -32.66
N ASP A 908 39.59 -40.16 -32.32
CA ASP A 908 40.64 -41.02 -32.87
C ASP A 908 40.23 -41.57 -34.24
N ILE A 909 40.15 -40.66 -35.22
CA ILE A 909 39.79 -40.98 -36.60
C ILE A 909 40.79 -40.36 -37.57
N ASN A 910 40.99 -41.01 -38.71
CA ASN A 910 41.69 -40.38 -39.81
C ASN A 910 40.70 -39.46 -40.55
N TYR A 911 40.85 -38.15 -40.40
CA TYR A 911 39.96 -37.17 -41.06
C TYR A 911 39.99 -37.26 -42.59
N GLY A 912 41.05 -37.84 -43.18
CA GLY A 912 41.11 -38.13 -44.61
C GLY A 912 40.17 -39.23 -45.09
N THR A 913 39.61 -40.05 -44.19
CA THR A 913 38.65 -41.12 -44.52
C THR A 913 37.20 -40.69 -44.37
N LEU A 914 36.94 -39.43 -43.99
CA LEU A 914 35.60 -38.85 -43.96
C LEU A 914 35.09 -38.65 -45.39
N THR A 915 34.09 -39.43 -45.81
CA THR A 915 33.52 -39.34 -47.15
C THR A 915 32.58 -38.15 -47.29
N ASP A 916 31.74 -37.91 -46.28
CA ASP A 916 30.80 -36.78 -46.27
C ASP A 916 30.29 -36.51 -44.85
N VAL A 917 29.74 -35.31 -44.63
CA VAL A 917 28.90 -35.00 -43.48
C VAL A 917 27.56 -34.48 -44.02
N VAL A 918 26.48 -35.19 -43.71
CA VAL A 918 25.14 -34.86 -44.17
C VAL A 918 24.36 -34.19 -43.04
N LEU A 919 23.93 -32.96 -43.28
CA LEU A 919 23.03 -32.24 -42.39
C LEU A 919 21.60 -32.43 -42.87
N THR A 920 20.77 -33.06 -42.04
CA THR A 920 19.35 -33.24 -42.33
C THR A 920 18.52 -32.27 -41.51
N PHE A 921 17.91 -31.31 -42.19
CA PHE A 921 17.01 -30.33 -41.64
C PHE A 921 15.59 -30.88 -41.63
N LEU A 922 15.03 -31.03 -40.43
CA LEU A 922 13.60 -31.24 -40.22
C LEU A 922 13.00 -29.88 -39.89
N TYR A 923 12.11 -29.40 -40.74
CA TYR A 923 11.53 -28.07 -40.60
C TYR A 923 10.04 -28.07 -40.94
N GLU A 924 9.31 -27.14 -40.34
CA GLU A 924 7.92 -26.90 -40.66
C GLU A 924 7.79 -25.76 -41.68
N ALA A 925 6.95 -25.93 -42.69
CA ALA A 925 6.68 -24.90 -43.69
C ALA A 925 5.20 -24.90 -44.09
N ARG A 926 4.79 -23.83 -44.78
CA ARG A 926 3.49 -23.74 -45.46
C ARG A 926 3.72 -23.64 -46.96
N PHE A 927 2.68 -23.90 -47.75
CA PHE A 927 2.75 -23.86 -49.20
C PHE A 927 1.85 -22.77 -49.78
N ASP A 928 2.39 -21.92 -50.65
CA ASP A 928 1.63 -20.96 -51.47
C ASP A 928 1.93 -21.23 -52.95
N PRO A 929 0.94 -21.68 -53.75
CA PRO A 929 1.16 -21.97 -55.16
C PRO A 929 1.60 -20.74 -55.97
N ARG A 930 1.27 -19.52 -55.53
CA ARG A 930 1.65 -18.27 -56.21
C ARG A 930 3.15 -17.97 -56.12
N LEU A 931 3.86 -18.56 -55.16
CA LEU A 931 5.30 -18.40 -54.99
C LEU A 931 6.13 -19.28 -55.94
N VAL A 932 5.57 -20.37 -56.48
CA VAL A 932 6.33 -21.36 -57.26
C VAL A 932 7.02 -20.73 -58.47
N GLN A 933 6.26 -20.05 -59.34
CA GLN A 933 6.80 -19.47 -60.58
C GLN A 933 7.81 -18.34 -60.32
N PRO A 934 7.53 -17.36 -59.42
CA PRO A 934 8.53 -16.35 -59.05
C PRO A 934 9.82 -16.94 -58.47
N VAL A 935 9.72 -17.97 -57.62
CA VAL A 935 10.90 -18.63 -57.02
C VAL A 935 11.72 -19.34 -58.09
N LEU A 936 11.10 -20.10 -58.98
CA LEU A 936 11.81 -20.77 -60.07
C LEU A 936 12.49 -19.76 -61.02
N ALA A 937 11.82 -18.67 -61.36
CA ALA A 937 12.41 -17.59 -62.15
C ALA A 937 13.60 -16.94 -61.43
N GLN A 938 13.48 -16.72 -60.12
CA GLN A 938 14.56 -16.20 -59.28
C GLN A 938 15.76 -17.17 -59.27
N LEU A 939 15.54 -18.46 -59.07
CA LEU A 939 16.60 -19.48 -59.08
C LEU A 939 17.27 -19.58 -60.46
N ALA A 940 16.49 -19.54 -61.54
CA ALA A 940 17.02 -19.57 -62.91
C ALA A 940 17.89 -18.36 -63.26
N SER A 941 17.61 -17.21 -62.64
CA SER A 941 18.42 -15.98 -62.81
C SER A 941 19.76 -16.01 -62.07
N ARG A 942 19.98 -16.95 -61.14
CA ARG A 942 21.20 -17.01 -60.34
C ARG A 942 22.36 -17.59 -61.16
N PRO A 943 23.52 -16.91 -61.21
CA PRO A 943 24.71 -17.42 -61.88
C PRO A 943 25.13 -18.79 -61.31
N GLY A 944 25.32 -19.78 -62.19
CA GLY A 944 25.83 -21.10 -61.80
C GLY A 944 24.81 -22.02 -61.12
N PHE A 945 23.54 -21.63 -60.96
CA PHE A 945 22.53 -22.49 -60.33
C PHE A 945 22.33 -23.82 -61.08
N TYR A 946 22.38 -23.77 -62.41
CA TYR A 946 22.35 -24.94 -63.29
C TYR A 946 23.75 -25.47 -63.66
N ASN A 947 24.78 -25.16 -62.88
CA ASN A 947 26.10 -25.76 -63.06
C ASN A 947 26.28 -26.88 -62.03
N ARG A 948 26.92 -27.97 -62.44
CA ARG A 948 27.28 -29.10 -61.58
C ARG A 948 28.68 -29.57 -61.93
N GLU A 949 29.33 -30.15 -60.94
CA GLU A 949 30.61 -30.83 -61.09
C GLU A 949 30.38 -32.34 -61.04
N ARG A 950 31.10 -33.09 -61.88
CA ARG A 950 31.13 -34.54 -61.84
C ARG A 950 32.58 -35.00 -61.85
N ALA A 951 33.03 -35.57 -60.74
CA ALA A 951 34.30 -36.27 -60.65
C ALA A 951 34.14 -37.75 -61.03
N ILE A 952 35.00 -38.22 -61.92
CA ILE A 952 35.00 -39.58 -62.46
C ILE A 952 36.36 -40.20 -62.16
N PRO A 953 36.51 -40.91 -61.02
CA PRO A 953 37.71 -41.66 -60.70
C PRO A 953 37.77 -42.94 -61.54
N LEU A 954 38.59 -42.93 -62.59
CA LEU A 954 38.61 -43.97 -63.63
C LEU A 954 39.03 -45.35 -63.11
N ALA A 955 39.98 -45.44 -62.19
CA ALA A 955 40.42 -46.73 -61.64
C ALA A 955 39.33 -47.46 -60.85
N TRP A 956 38.36 -46.71 -60.31
CA TRP A 956 37.33 -47.24 -59.42
C TRP A 956 36.00 -47.42 -60.14
N LEU A 957 35.61 -46.45 -60.97
CA LEU A 957 34.32 -46.47 -61.67
C LEU A 957 34.39 -47.23 -63.00
N TYR A 958 35.56 -47.22 -63.67
CA TYR A 958 35.78 -47.88 -64.95
C TYR A 958 37.12 -48.66 -64.96
N PRO A 959 37.28 -49.68 -64.08
CA PRO A 959 38.54 -50.38 -63.89
C PRO A 959 39.07 -51.00 -65.20
N ASP A 960 38.20 -51.58 -66.03
CA ASP A 960 38.60 -52.19 -67.31
C ASP A 960 39.21 -51.17 -68.29
N LEU A 961 38.59 -49.99 -68.39
CA LEU A 961 39.13 -48.90 -69.21
C LEU A 961 40.46 -48.41 -68.63
N PHE A 962 40.56 -48.27 -67.31
CA PHE A 962 41.79 -47.85 -66.64
C PHE A 962 42.94 -48.85 -66.82
N TYR A 963 42.72 -50.17 -66.68
CA TYR A 963 43.77 -51.16 -66.94
C TYR A 963 44.14 -51.24 -68.43
N GLY A 964 43.18 -51.02 -69.32
CA GLY A 964 43.44 -50.79 -70.75
C GLY A 964 44.32 -49.56 -71.00
N PHE A 965 44.08 -48.47 -70.28
CA PHE A 965 44.91 -47.25 -70.32
C PHE A 965 46.33 -47.52 -69.84
N VAL A 966 46.50 -48.24 -68.73
CA VAL A 966 47.82 -48.57 -68.18
C VAL A 966 48.67 -49.37 -69.17
N SER A 967 48.04 -50.20 -70.01
CA SER A 967 48.75 -51.04 -71.01
C SER A 967 48.97 -50.36 -72.37
N THR A 968 48.08 -49.46 -72.79
CA THR A 968 48.09 -48.88 -74.15
C THR A 968 48.37 -47.37 -74.19
N GLY A 969 48.29 -46.68 -73.06
CA GLY A 969 48.41 -45.23 -72.95
C GLY A 969 47.22 -44.44 -73.51
N THR A 970 46.15 -45.09 -73.96
CA THR A 970 44.95 -44.42 -74.51
C THR A 970 43.68 -44.99 -73.88
N LEU A 971 42.74 -44.11 -73.54
CA LEU A 971 41.45 -44.44 -72.95
C LEU A 971 40.38 -43.60 -73.61
N THR A 972 39.27 -44.23 -74.01
CA THR A 972 38.08 -43.52 -74.47
C THR A 972 36.91 -43.88 -73.56
N LEU A 973 36.36 -42.87 -72.90
CA LEU A 973 35.21 -42.95 -72.02
C LEU A 973 33.98 -42.39 -72.75
N ASN A 974 32.98 -43.23 -73.01
CA ASN A 974 31.71 -42.77 -73.57
C ASN A 974 30.78 -42.32 -72.43
N LEU A 975 30.41 -41.05 -72.41
CA LEU A 975 29.40 -40.52 -71.49
C LEU A 975 28.06 -40.36 -72.22
N SER A 976 27.07 -41.13 -71.79
CA SER A 976 25.70 -41.10 -72.29
C SER A 976 24.81 -40.23 -71.39
N ALA A 977 23.59 -39.94 -71.84
CA ALA A 977 22.61 -39.25 -71.00
C ALA A 977 22.27 -40.03 -69.70
N ALA A 978 22.42 -41.36 -69.69
CA ALA A 978 22.18 -42.19 -68.51
C ALA A 978 23.27 -42.03 -67.44
N ASP A 979 24.44 -41.52 -67.82
CA ASP A 979 25.50 -41.23 -66.86
C ASP A 979 25.17 -39.97 -66.05
N PHE A 980 24.33 -39.05 -66.55
CA PHE A 980 23.91 -37.84 -65.84
C PHE A 980 22.54 -38.02 -65.15
N PRO A 981 22.23 -37.24 -64.10
CA PRO A 981 20.90 -37.25 -63.49
C PRO A 981 19.78 -36.96 -64.50
N ILE A 982 18.66 -37.68 -64.37
CA ILE A 982 17.58 -37.70 -65.36
C ILE A 982 16.84 -36.35 -65.52
N ASP A 983 16.94 -35.49 -64.52
CA ASP A 983 16.42 -34.13 -64.48
C ASP A 983 17.32 -33.12 -65.21
N GLN A 984 18.49 -33.55 -65.68
CA GLN A 984 19.48 -32.70 -66.34
C GLN A 984 19.55 -33.05 -67.82
N THR A 985 19.23 -32.08 -68.66
CA THR A 985 19.23 -32.23 -70.12
C THR A 985 20.33 -31.37 -70.74
N ALA A 986 20.90 -31.85 -71.85
CA ALA A 986 21.94 -31.16 -72.60
C ALA A 986 23.10 -30.61 -71.73
N PRO A 987 23.79 -31.46 -70.95
CA PRO A 987 24.94 -31.02 -70.17
C PRO A 987 26.03 -30.47 -71.10
N ALA A 988 26.48 -29.25 -70.85
CA ALA A 988 27.44 -28.52 -71.64
C ALA A 988 28.68 -28.21 -70.80
N VAL A 989 29.87 -28.55 -71.28
CA VAL A 989 31.12 -28.43 -70.52
C VAL A 989 31.44 -26.96 -70.24
N THR A 990 31.53 -26.60 -68.97
CA THR A 990 31.96 -25.27 -68.49
C THR A 990 33.41 -25.25 -68.03
N ALA A 991 33.92 -26.38 -67.57
CA ALA A 991 35.33 -26.61 -67.31
C ALA A 991 35.64 -28.10 -67.22
N VAL A 992 36.90 -28.44 -67.43
CA VAL A 992 37.43 -29.79 -67.25
C VAL A 992 38.76 -29.73 -66.50
N SER A 993 38.96 -30.66 -65.59
CA SER A 993 40.21 -30.87 -64.88
C SER A 993 40.54 -32.36 -64.81
N LEU A 994 41.81 -32.72 -64.69
CA LEU A 994 42.26 -34.09 -64.51
C LEU A 994 43.27 -34.12 -63.37
N LEU A 995 43.07 -35.03 -62.41
CA LEU A 995 44.04 -35.30 -61.36
C LEU A 995 44.71 -36.66 -61.61
N VAL A 996 46.03 -36.65 -61.67
CA VAL A 996 46.86 -37.85 -61.84
C VAL A 996 47.40 -38.29 -60.48
N ALA A 997 46.94 -39.43 -59.98
CA ALA A 997 47.41 -39.99 -58.73
C ALA A 997 48.44 -41.10 -58.99
N MET A 998 49.65 -40.94 -58.46
CA MET A 998 50.76 -41.90 -58.58
C MET A 998 51.13 -42.51 -57.23
N LYS A 999 51.85 -43.64 -57.24
CA LYS A 999 52.42 -44.27 -56.05
C LYS A 999 53.36 -43.32 -55.31
N PRO A 1000 53.37 -43.35 -53.96
CA PRO A 1000 54.31 -42.55 -53.16
C PRO A 1000 55.75 -42.75 -53.63
N GLY A 1001 56.46 -41.65 -53.90
CA GLY A 1001 57.84 -41.65 -54.41
C GLY A 1001 57.99 -41.45 -55.93
N THR A 1002 56.90 -41.44 -56.70
CA THR A 1002 56.92 -41.06 -58.14
C THR A 1002 56.30 -39.67 -58.31
N PRO A 1003 56.98 -38.69 -58.92
CA PRO A 1003 56.41 -37.35 -59.12
C PRO A 1003 55.27 -37.40 -60.15
N ALA A 1004 54.10 -36.92 -59.76
CA ALA A 1004 52.94 -36.76 -60.65
C ALA A 1004 52.99 -35.48 -61.49
N SER A 1005 54.05 -34.67 -61.36
CA SER A 1005 54.25 -33.41 -62.07
C SER A 1005 54.92 -33.57 -63.43
N ASN A 1006 54.69 -32.63 -64.34
CA ASN A 1006 55.22 -32.62 -65.72
C ASN A 1006 54.79 -33.81 -66.58
N VAL A 1007 53.64 -34.41 -66.30
CA VAL A 1007 53.03 -35.46 -67.12
C VAL A 1007 52.16 -34.78 -68.17
N THR A 1008 52.48 -35.01 -69.43
CA THR A 1008 51.76 -34.48 -70.58
C THR A 1008 50.65 -35.44 -71.01
N ILE A 1009 49.40 -35.01 -70.91
CA ILE A 1009 48.22 -35.79 -71.27
C ILE A 1009 47.41 -35.00 -72.32
N ALA A 1010 47.09 -35.66 -73.43
CA ALA A 1010 46.20 -35.12 -74.44
C ALA A 1010 44.75 -35.51 -74.11
N LEU A 1011 43.86 -34.51 -74.05
CA LEU A 1011 42.43 -34.68 -73.85
C LEU A 1011 41.68 -34.30 -75.13
N ALA A 1012 40.90 -35.22 -75.68
CA ALA A 1012 39.88 -34.91 -76.68
C ALA A 1012 38.50 -34.99 -76.04
N ALA A 1013 37.87 -33.82 -75.87
CA ALA A 1013 36.48 -33.73 -75.43
C ALA A 1013 35.52 -34.04 -76.59
N PRO A 1014 34.25 -34.41 -76.32
CA PRO A 1014 33.29 -34.75 -77.37
C PRO A 1014 33.16 -33.66 -78.45
N GLY A 1015 33.40 -34.04 -79.70
CA GLY A 1015 33.33 -33.12 -80.85
C GLY A 1015 34.47 -32.10 -80.93
N LYS A 1016 35.54 -32.25 -80.14
CA LYS A 1016 36.75 -31.40 -80.13
C LYS A 1016 38.00 -32.20 -80.49
N GLY A 1017 39.03 -31.52 -80.98
CA GLY A 1017 40.34 -32.13 -81.22
C GLY A 1017 41.11 -32.40 -79.92
N ALA A 1018 42.19 -33.19 -80.01
CA ALA A 1018 43.04 -33.49 -78.86
C ALA A 1018 43.85 -32.26 -78.41
N LEU A 1019 43.77 -31.93 -77.13
CA LEU A 1019 44.43 -30.78 -76.49
C LEU A 1019 45.43 -31.28 -75.44
N SER A 1020 46.70 -30.91 -75.59
CA SER A 1020 47.77 -31.36 -74.70
C SER A 1020 47.85 -30.49 -73.44
N GLY A 1021 47.78 -31.09 -72.27
CA GLY A 1021 47.95 -30.42 -70.97
C GLY A 1021 49.09 -31.06 -70.18
N VAL A 1022 49.74 -30.30 -69.31
CA VAL A 1022 50.87 -30.76 -68.48
C VAL A 1022 50.47 -30.63 -67.02
N THR A 1023 50.70 -31.69 -66.23
CA THR A 1023 50.37 -31.67 -64.80
C THR A 1023 51.26 -30.70 -64.00
N ASP A 1024 50.65 -29.99 -63.06
CA ASP A 1024 51.35 -29.12 -62.12
C ASP A 1024 52.06 -29.91 -60.99
N ALA A 1025 52.62 -29.20 -60.00
CA ALA A 1025 53.31 -29.81 -58.85
C ALA A 1025 52.42 -30.76 -58.01
N THR A 1026 51.09 -30.63 -58.12
CA THR A 1026 50.11 -31.47 -57.43
C THR A 1026 49.56 -32.62 -58.28
N GLY A 1027 50.00 -32.74 -59.54
CA GLY A 1027 49.52 -33.75 -60.47
C GLY A 1027 48.21 -33.38 -61.17
N ALA A 1028 47.79 -32.11 -61.13
CA ALA A 1028 46.55 -31.64 -61.71
C ALA A 1028 46.75 -30.92 -63.06
N ILE A 1029 45.79 -31.06 -63.96
CA ILE A 1029 45.63 -30.25 -65.18
C ILE A 1029 44.24 -29.63 -65.10
N SER A 1030 44.12 -28.32 -65.32
CA SER A 1030 42.82 -27.66 -65.39
C SER A 1030 42.70 -26.80 -66.65
N SER A 1031 41.53 -26.82 -67.26
CA SER A 1031 41.13 -25.88 -68.32
C SER A 1031 41.03 -24.43 -67.85
N GLN A 1032 40.92 -24.19 -66.54
CA GLN A 1032 40.84 -22.85 -65.96
C GLN A 1032 42.21 -22.25 -65.61
N SER A 1033 43.30 -23.04 -65.68
CA SER A 1033 44.65 -22.53 -65.42
C SER A 1033 45.08 -21.54 -66.51
N ALA A 1034 45.73 -20.44 -66.11
CA ALA A 1034 46.18 -19.41 -67.03
C ALA A 1034 47.11 -20.00 -68.12
N GLY A 1035 46.73 -19.84 -69.40
CA GLY A 1035 47.48 -20.38 -70.54
C GLY A 1035 47.28 -21.87 -70.82
N SER A 1036 46.33 -22.54 -70.16
CA SER A 1036 46.03 -23.96 -70.38
C SER A 1036 45.41 -24.19 -71.77
N ALA A 1037 46.01 -25.09 -72.56
CA ALA A 1037 45.43 -25.53 -73.83
C ALA A 1037 44.07 -26.23 -73.65
N TRP A 1038 43.79 -26.76 -72.45
CA TRP A 1038 42.50 -27.39 -72.13
C TRP A 1038 41.35 -26.38 -72.03
N ALA A 1039 41.61 -25.07 -72.01
CA ALA A 1039 40.56 -24.06 -72.19
C ALA A 1039 39.77 -24.28 -73.49
N GLY A 1040 40.40 -24.86 -74.53
CA GLY A 1040 39.72 -25.23 -75.79
C GLY A 1040 38.75 -26.42 -75.69
N ALA A 1041 38.79 -27.18 -74.58
CA ALA A 1041 37.85 -28.27 -74.30
C ALA A 1041 36.52 -27.75 -73.72
N VAL A 1042 36.48 -26.49 -73.28
CA VAL A 1042 35.30 -25.82 -72.74
C VAL A 1042 34.35 -25.42 -73.87
N GLY A 1043 33.05 -25.52 -73.61
CA GLY A 1043 31.99 -25.21 -74.57
C GLY A 1043 31.75 -26.35 -75.57
N GLY A 1044 30.57 -26.96 -75.48
CA GLY A 1044 30.20 -28.16 -76.24
C GLY A 1044 29.42 -29.14 -75.36
N ALA A 1045 28.90 -30.22 -75.93
CA ALA A 1045 28.19 -31.23 -75.15
C ALA A 1045 29.17 -32.03 -74.26
N ALA A 1046 28.77 -32.33 -73.03
CA ALA A 1046 29.49 -33.24 -72.14
C ALA A 1046 29.22 -34.73 -72.50
N LEU A 1047 28.22 -34.98 -73.36
CA LEU A 1047 27.85 -36.30 -73.86
C LEU A 1047 28.73 -36.69 -75.06
N GLY A 1048 29.16 -37.95 -75.09
CA GLY A 1048 29.98 -38.53 -76.15
C GLY A 1048 31.32 -39.06 -75.65
N ASP A 1049 32.24 -39.26 -76.58
CA ASP A 1049 33.54 -39.87 -76.32
C ASP A 1049 34.54 -38.85 -75.76
N TRP A 1050 35.04 -39.14 -74.56
CA TRP A 1050 36.14 -38.46 -73.90
C TRP A 1050 37.41 -39.31 -74.04
N THR A 1051 38.36 -38.87 -74.85
CA THR A 1051 39.61 -39.62 -75.07
C THR A 1051 40.78 -38.98 -74.32
N LEU A 1052 41.43 -39.75 -73.46
CA LEU A 1052 42.69 -39.43 -72.82
C LEU A 1052 43.81 -40.21 -73.50
N THR A 1053 44.85 -39.52 -73.95
CA THR A 1053 46.02 -40.13 -74.58
C THR A 1053 47.29 -39.62 -73.92
N LEU A 1054 48.11 -40.56 -73.46
CA LEU A 1054 49.44 -40.33 -72.92
C LEU A 1054 50.44 -41.00 -73.88
N GLY A 1055 51.24 -40.19 -74.56
CA GLY A 1055 52.24 -40.67 -75.51
C GLY A 1055 53.62 -40.84 -74.89
N ALA A 1056 54.35 -41.89 -75.28
CA ALA A 1056 55.72 -42.16 -74.82
C ALA A 1056 56.69 -41.00 -75.12
N ALA A 1057 56.57 -40.38 -76.31
CA ALA A 1057 57.44 -39.30 -76.75
C ALA A 1057 57.24 -37.99 -75.94
N ALA A 1058 56.02 -37.75 -75.44
CA ALA A 1058 55.70 -36.57 -74.64
C ALA A 1058 55.95 -36.77 -73.13
N ASN A 1059 56.21 -38.01 -72.69
CA ASN A 1059 56.39 -38.40 -71.30
C ASN A 1059 57.62 -39.30 -71.10
N PRO A 1060 58.85 -38.81 -71.36
CA PRO A 1060 60.05 -39.64 -71.30
C PRO A 1060 60.32 -40.23 -69.90
N SER A 1061 59.87 -39.56 -68.83
CA SER A 1061 59.97 -40.04 -67.45
C SER A 1061 59.10 -41.28 -67.16
N LEU A 1062 58.00 -41.46 -67.90
CA LEU A 1062 57.09 -42.60 -67.80
C LEU A 1062 57.30 -43.59 -68.96
N ALA A 1063 58.35 -43.42 -69.77
CA ALA A 1063 58.66 -44.28 -70.90
C ALA A 1063 60.14 -44.72 -70.95
N PRO A 1064 60.67 -45.37 -69.89
CA PRO A 1064 62.05 -45.83 -69.88
C PRO A 1064 62.28 -46.84 -71.04
N GLY A 1065 63.19 -46.50 -71.96
CA GLY A 1065 63.45 -47.31 -73.16
C GLY A 1065 62.42 -47.16 -74.29
N GLY A 1066 61.63 -46.08 -74.30
CA GLY A 1066 60.69 -45.75 -75.37
C GLY A 1066 59.36 -46.50 -75.34
N LYS A 1067 59.12 -47.33 -74.32
CA LYS A 1067 57.83 -47.97 -74.02
C LYS A 1067 57.25 -47.37 -72.74
N LEU A 1068 55.95 -47.06 -72.75
CA LEU A 1068 55.25 -46.53 -71.58
C LEU A 1068 55.20 -47.57 -70.46
N ASP A 1069 55.61 -47.17 -69.26
CA ASP A 1069 55.40 -47.89 -68.02
C ASP A 1069 54.51 -47.06 -67.09
N LEU A 1070 53.22 -47.41 -67.06
CA LEU A 1070 52.21 -46.75 -66.22
C LEU A 1070 51.91 -47.55 -64.95
N SER A 1071 52.72 -48.55 -64.59
CA SER A 1071 52.61 -49.31 -63.34
C SER A 1071 52.64 -48.46 -62.04
N PRO A 1072 53.25 -47.26 -62.02
CA PRO A 1072 53.16 -46.33 -60.89
C PRO A 1072 51.82 -45.57 -60.77
N LEU A 1073 50.96 -45.61 -61.79
CA LEU A 1073 49.67 -44.90 -61.78
C LEU A 1073 48.69 -45.61 -60.83
N ILE A 1074 48.16 -44.89 -59.85
CA ILE A 1074 47.13 -45.38 -58.93
C ILE A 1074 45.74 -45.10 -59.50
N ASN A 1075 45.49 -43.88 -59.98
CA ASN A 1075 44.19 -43.46 -60.47
C ASN A 1075 44.30 -42.23 -61.38
N LEU A 1076 43.30 -42.05 -62.23
CA LEU A 1076 43.04 -40.82 -62.97
C LEU A 1076 41.64 -40.34 -62.60
N VAL A 1077 41.51 -39.12 -62.09
CA VAL A 1077 40.21 -38.52 -61.77
C VAL A 1077 39.89 -37.43 -62.77
N LEU A 1078 39.00 -37.72 -63.71
CA LEU A 1078 38.48 -36.74 -64.65
C LEU A 1078 37.34 -35.95 -63.99
N VAL A 1079 37.49 -34.65 -63.86
CA VAL A 1079 36.50 -33.75 -63.28
C VAL A 1079 35.90 -32.91 -64.40
N ILE A 1080 34.59 -32.99 -64.57
CA ILE A 1080 33.84 -32.24 -65.58
C ILE A 1080 32.89 -31.30 -64.86
N ASP A 1081 33.10 -30.00 -65.04
CA ASP A 1081 32.11 -28.99 -64.71
C ASP A 1081 31.22 -28.80 -65.93
N TYR A 1082 29.90 -28.83 -65.74
CA TYR A 1082 28.94 -28.66 -66.80
C TYR A 1082 27.74 -27.82 -66.37
N ALA A 1083 27.25 -27.01 -67.30
CA ALA A 1083 25.94 -26.38 -67.22
C ALA A 1083 24.89 -27.31 -67.83
N PHE A 1084 23.72 -27.44 -67.21
CA PHE A 1084 22.62 -28.24 -67.75
C PHE A 1084 21.35 -27.41 -67.91
N LYS A 1085 20.36 -27.95 -68.63
CA LYS A 1085 18.99 -27.44 -68.62
C LYS A 1085 18.11 -28.39 -67.82
N PRO A 1086 17.33 -27.91 -66.84
CA PRO A 1086 16.41 -28.78 -66.12
C PRO A 1086 15.39 -29.39 -67.09
N ARG A 1087 14.98 -30.62 -66.82
CA ARG A 1087 13.96 -31.33 -67.58
C ARG A 1087 12.58 -30.75 -67.25
N GLY A 1088 12.03 -29.94 -68.14
CA GLY A 1088 10.71 -29.32 -67.98
C GLY A 1088 10.65 -27.98 -68.68
#